data_AF-A0AAD2D6F3-F1
#
_entry.id   AF-A0AAD2D6F3-F1
#
_cell.length_a   1.000
_cell.length_b   1.000
_cell.length_c   1.000
_cell.angle_alpha   90.00
_cell.angle_beta   90.00
_cell.angle_gamma   90.00
#
_symmetry.space_group_name_H-M   'P 1'
#
loop_
_entity.id
_entity.type
_entity.pdbx_description
1 polymer ?
#
loop_
_entity_poly.entity_id
_entity_poly.type
_entity_poly.pdbx_seq_one_letter_code
_entity_poly.pdbx_strand_id
1 'polypeptide(L)'
;MEQAGVDINIADFEFFESGDSSNAELNDKSKVGCYMYCNGNLLDMMIISVQEQTLSIKFTDPSQILQIVVKDLAKDEVKYGSISIEAGLFMDNASSNSNRVWITLFDHLDDDLYDGDFTYNDSDSPRILIQYQLAGMTPSQSTNQSITSYEEQSTGVKKTVTTTVTRTTTSASKVVSSSQIQEHPIESVVTETTQQYIEASNARTAPYQPQLQFEIDGEPHNSNGYNMRHAEEELHVLNQNLIQDMNDNQSQAFQIDEERVEAIGSLERAHQELKGEQVQDDQQTKRLESASDEISTEIASKTTKVESEVEDLKTKIHEVDGQLKETQEEKNRNVEEGRKLQDVIDIEEDLQEKGLSQEAKDLRNENETLQKQFQQSASILVSERDERDQMLDDHKNLCQEYDSQIQVFFSKLFQTEESRKIHGDHRNEIMHKVKILENQGDFLEQKIQISEIDLDAFKTELELLRNDYSLDEQVFNEQIQELRGSISEQNTEISDLRDRLNQVECQRKSLDLKVEKQKLDLGSYEKEIEEIENLGYDQQVTDLQGRLKTVENQRRQHQDDLEKAQTNLTSKLTLFEGLEERRNKEREDHAQRIESEIMKIANLQMTINDILRSLDELESKLASDGNKDIVGAALENERDSLTLKLKWALEERDNSRNDIKEAIELLRAKQAEATEQERQIQILQKEIREVIALVTEKKTIITELELEIEKCDERIEFLVIRIRELDNEIHELTIILDQREMRLRELSEIIGRPQPVEVHYKAVKGDEVDEMLAQYLENCPVPVKRLGGGFYIFGTRKIYAKIMNGKLVVRVGGGYMFISEFIATYSEPEIAKLTKIASNLGVESIWDLDLEELFFNKGGASPKTSALDKSPRGGIGVGSFKKSKKGKTGNFAMNGSKRPKTFKGGF
;
A
#
# COMPACT_ATOMS: atom_id res chain seq x y z
N MET A 1 -3.17 -19.83 -36.87
CA MET A 1 -2.26 -18.68 -36.75
C MET A 1 -0.89 -19.13 -37.24
N GLU A 2 -0.21 -18.31 -38.04
CA GLU A 2 1.20 -18.56 -38.35
C GLU A 2 2.03 -18.23 -37.10
N GLN A 3 3.14 -18.95 -36.89
CA GLN A 3 4.02 -18.72 -35.74
C GLN A 3 4.73 -17.37 -35.92
N ALA A 4 4.39 -16.38 -35.09
CA ALA A 4 5.08 -15.10 -35.07
C ALA A 4 6.48 -15.28 -34.46
N GLY A 5 7.51 -14.84 -35.18
CA GLY A 5 8.84 -14.67 -34.60
C GLY A 5 8.94 -13.31 -33.91
N VAL A 6 9.75 -13.22 -32.86
CA VAL A 6 10.19 -11.95 -32.28
C VAL A 6 11.71 -11.90 -32.41
N ASP A 7 12.19 -10.96 -33.22
CA ASP A 7 13.62 -10.65 -33.29
C ASP A 7 13.93 -9.67 -32.15
N ILE A 8 14.77 -10.10 -31.22
CA ILE A 8 15.17 -9.33 -30.03
C ILE A 8 16.64 -8.93 -30.18
N ASN A 9 16.90 -7.64 -29.97
CA ASN A 9 18.21 -7.01 -29.97
C ASN A 9 18.42 -6.34 -28.60
N ILE A 10 19.49 -6.69 -27.92
CA ILE A 10 19.81 -6.08 -26.61
C ILE A 10 20.86 -5.02 -26.87
N ALA A 11 20.43 -3.76 -26.80
CA ALA A 11 21.15 -2.64 -27.40
C ALA A 11 21.99 -1.85 -26.41
N ASP A 12 21.57 -1.75 -25.15
CA ASP A 12 22.29 -0.98 -24.13
C ASP A 12 21.99 -1.43 -22.70
N PHE A 13 22.82 -0.97 -21.77
CA PHE A 13 22.77 -1.26 -20.33
C PHE A 13 23.17 -0.02 -19.53
N GLU A 14 22.46 0.22 -18.43
CA GLU A 14 22.73 1.31 -17.50
C GLU A 14 22.86 0.76 -16.07
N PHE A 15 24.03 0.97 -15.48
CA PHE A 15 24.28 0.72 -14.06
C PHE A 15 24.15 2.03 -13.30
N PHE A 16 23.59 1.96 -12.10
CA PHE A 16 23.64 3.10 -11.19
C PHE A 16 25.10 3.31 -10.75
N GLU A 17 25.66 4.50 -10.98
CA GLU A 17 26.88 4.92 -10.30
C GLU A 17 26.56 5.12 -8.82
N SER A 18 26.74 4.08 -8.00
CA SER A 18 26.94 4.31 -6.57
C SER A 18 28.16 5.23 -6.43
N GLY A 19 28.07 6.26 -5.58
CA GLY A 19 29.08 7.32 -5.47
C GLY A 19 30.50 6.86 -5.08
N ASP A 20 30.68 5.57 -4.81
CA ASP A 20 32.00 4.95 -4.65
C ASP A 20 32.74 4.86 -6.00
N SER A 21 33.63 5.83 -6.21
CA SER A 21 34.56 5.91 -7.35
C SER A 21 35.48 4.68 -7.57
N SER A 22 35.39 3.65 -6.73
CA SER A 22 36.05 2.35 -6.88
C SER A 22 35.37 1.43 -7.91
N ASN A 23 34.10 1.65 -8.27
CA ASN A 23 33.33 0.81 -9.19
C ASN A 23 33.56 1.11 -10.69
N ALA A 24 34.58 1.89 -11.05
CA ALA A 24 34.90 2.24 -12.44
C ALA A 24 35.18 1.02 -13.37
N GLU A 25 35.41 -0.17 -12.81
CA GLU A 25 35.56 -1.41 -13.58
C GLU A 25 34.25 -1.97 -14.17
N LEU A 26 33.07 -1.59 -13.66
CA LEU A 26 31.77 -2.06 -14.17
C LEU A 26 31.41 -1.47 -15.55
N ASN A 27 32.02 -0.34 -15.93
CA ASN A 27 31.75 0.30 -17.22
C ASN A 27 32.36 -0.44 -18.43
N ASP A 28 33.13 -1.51 -18.20
CA ASP A 28 33.63 -2.38 -19.26
C ASP A 28 32.56 -3.36 -19.73
N LYS A 29 31.70 -2.90 -20.65
CA LYS A 29 30.66 -3.69 -21.33
C LYS A 29 31.18 -4.97 -22.02
N SER A 30 32.51 -5.17 -22.14
CA SER A 30 33.09 -6.42 -22.67
C SER A 30 33.13 -7.57 -21.67
N LYS A 31 32.93 -7.28 -20.38
CA LYS A 31 32.81 -8.27 -19.31
C LYS A 31 31.36 -8.65 -19.02
N VAL A 32 30.36 -7.99 -19.59
CA VAL A 32 28.95 -8.27 -19.25
C VAL A 32 28.35 -9.23 -20.27
N GLY A 33 27.86 -10.36 -19.77
CA GLY A 33 27.21 -11.43 -20.54
C GLY A 33 25.72 -11.50 -20.25
N CYS A 34 24.92 -11.61 -21.32
CA CYS A 34 23.47 -11.64 -21.26
C CYS A 34 22.97 -13.01 -21.75
N TYR A 35 22.52 -13.85 -20.81
CA TYR A 35 22.08 -15.22 -21.05
C TYR A 35 20.55 -15.24 -21.20
N MET A 36 20.05 -15.75 -22.32
CA MET A 36 18.61 -15.77 -22.61
C MET A 36 18.08 -17.20 -22.56
N TYR A 37 17.05 -17.42 -21.75
CA TYR A 37 16.38 -18.70 -21.54
C TYR A 37 14.91 -18.59 -21.97
N CYS A 38 14.34 -19.63 -22.58
CA CYS A 38 12.91 -19.73 -22.83
C CYS A 38 12.36 -20.98 -22.14
N ASN A 39 11.43 -20.78 -21.21
CA ASN A 39 10.91 -21.83 -20.31
C ASN A 39 12.05 -22.67 -19.68
N GLY A 40 13.08 -21.99 -19.13
CA GLY A 40 14.26 -22.61 -18.51
C GLY A 40 15.30 -23.21 -19.48
N ASN A 41 15.05 -23.25 -20.79
CA ASN A 41 16.02 -23.74 -21.78
C ASN A 41 16.88 -22.58 -22.29
N LEU A 42 18.20 -22.65 -22.11
CA LEU A 42 19.14 -21.66 -22.66
C LEU A 42 19.01 -21.61 -24.20
N LEU A 43 18.68 -20.44 -24.73
CA LEU A 43 18.60 -20.16 -26.16
C LEU A 43 19.95 -19.70 -26.71
N ASP A 44 20.52 -18.64 -26.14
CA ASP A 44 21.78 -18.05 -26.56
C ASP A 44 22.42 -17.20 -25.43
N MET A 45 23.65 -16.74 -25.65
CA MET A 45 24.39 -15.84 -24.77
C MET A 45 25.03 -14.72 -25.60
N MET A 46 24.57 -13.48 -25.39
CA MET A 46 25.10 -12.29 -26.06
C MET A 46 26.11 -11.55 -25.16
N ILE A 47 27.12 -10.92 -25.78
CA ILE A 47 28.14 -10.13 -25.08
C ILE A 47 28.01 -8.68 -25.52
N ILE A 48 27.72 -7.79 -24.56
CA ILE A 48 27.18 -6.44 -24.84
C ILE A 48 28.19 -5.52 -25.55
N SER A 49 29.50 -5.75 -25.41
CA SER A 49 30.52 -5.02 -26.18
C SER A 49 30.59 -5.37 -27.68
N VAL A 50 30.00 -6.48 -28.10
CA VAL A 50 30.09 -6.94 -29.48
C VAL A 50 28.98 -6.27 -30.30
N GLN A 51 29.32 -5.87 -31.52
CA GLN A 51 28.43 -5.21 -32.50
C GLN A 51 27.00 -5.76 -32.49
N GLU A 52 26.00 -4.87 -32.48
CA GLU A 52 24.54 -5.12 -32.52
C GLU A 52 24.16 -6.59 -32.80
N GLN A 53 23.94 -7.35 -31.74
CA GLN A 53 23.58 -8.77 -31.82
C GLN A 53 22.05 -8.92 -31.80
N THR A 54 21.50 -9.50 -32.86
CA THR A 54 20.06 -9.77 -33.00
C THR A 54 19.78 -11.25 -32.87
N LEU A 55 19.00 -11.65 -31.87
CA LEU A 55 18.55 -13.02 -31.64
C LEU A 55 17.10 -13.20 -32.13
N SER A 56 16.88 -14.11 -33.07
CA SER A 56 15.53 -14.43 -33.55
C SER A 56 14.90 -15.53 -32.69
N ILE A 57 13.92 -15.17 -31.87
CA ILE A 57 13.22 -16.07 -30.95
C ILE A 57 11.84 -16.41 -31.52
N LYS A 58 11.48 -17.69 -31.49
CA LYS A 58 10.18 -18.17 -31.96
C LYS A 58 9.36 -18.68 -30.79
N PHE A 59 8.35 -17.90 -30.42
CA PHE A 59 7.37 -18.32 -29.43
C PHE A 59 6.30 -19.21 -30.09
N THR A 60 6.00 -20.33 -29.47
CA THR A 60 4.92 -21.25 -29.86
C THR A 60 3.62 -20.99 -29.12
N ASP A 61 3.69 -20.31 -27.97
CA ASP A 61 2.57 -20.04 -27.06
C ASP A 61 2.82 -18.69 -26.35
N PRO A 62 1.83 -17.79 -26.20
CA PRO A 62 1.99 -16.52 -25.48
C PRO A 62 2.34 -16.69 -23.99
N SER A 63 2.08 -17.85 -23.39
CA SER A 63 2.46 -18.18 -21.99
C SER A 63 3.92 -18.59 -21.82
N GLN A 64 4.75 -18.55 -22.87
CA GLN A 64 6.18 -18.83 -22.73
C GLN A 64 6.91 -17.65 -22.08
N ILE A 65 7.78 -17.95 -21.13
CA ILE A 65 8.57 -16.95 -20.41
C ILE A 65 9.96 -16.87 -21.03
N LEU A 66 10.34 -15.68 -21.48
CA LEU A 66 11.70 -15.31 -21.84
C LEU A 66 12.40 -14.74 -20.60
N GLN A 67 13.29 -15.53 -20.00
CA GLN A 67 14.13 -15.09 -18.89
C GLN A 67 15.49 -14.62 -19.41
N ILE A 68 15.92 -13.44 -19.01
CA ILE A 68 17.17 -12.79 -19.38
C ILE A 68 17.99 -12.62 -18.10
N VAL A 69 19.15 -13.26 -18.02
CA VAL A 69 20.02 -13.24 -16.84
C VAL A 69 21.34 -12.57 -17.20
N VAL A 70 21.71 -11.53 -16.45
CA VAL A 70 22.84 -10.66 -16.75
C VAL A 70 23.96 -10.90 -15.74
N LYS A 71 25.18 -11.18 -16.19
CA LYS A 71 26.30 -11.61 -15.34
C LYS A 71 27.64 -11.00 -15.73
N ASP A 72 28.58 -10.98 -14.80
CA ASP A 72 30.00 -10.71 -15.05
C ASP A 72 30.70 -11.97 -15.60
N LEU A 73 31.12 -11.94 -16.87
CA LEU A 73 31.86 -13.01 -17.54
C LEU A 73 33.23 -13.30 -16.91
N ALA A 74 33.76 -12.39 -16.08
CA ALA A 74 34.98 -12.61 -15.31
C ALA A 74 34.73 -13.26 -13.93
N LYS A 75 33.47 -13.32 -13.47
CA LYS A 75 33.07 -13.81 -12.14
C LYS A 75 31.78 -14.63 -12.25
N ASP A 76 31.89 -15.93 -12.51
CA ASP A 76 30.77 -16.87 -12.71
C ASP A 76 29.63 -16.80 -11.65
N GLU A 77 29.95 -16.39 -10.42
CA GLU A 77 29.01 -16.27 -9.31
C GLU A 77 28.29 -14.90 -9.23
N VAL A 78 28.82 -13.85 -9.85
CA VAL A 78 28.27 -12.48 -9.74
C VAL A 78 27.25 -12.22 -10.86
N LYS A 79 25.97 -12.23 -10.48
CA LYS A 79 24.88 -11.73 -11.30
C LYS A 79 24.72 -10.23 -11.08
N TYR A 80 24.38 -9.51 -12.14
CA TYR A 80 23.88 -8.14 -12.06
C TYR A 80 22.37 -8.08 -11.86
N GLY A 81 21.67 -9.13 -12.28
CA GLY A 81 20.26 -9.36 -12.04
C GLY A 81 19.64 -10.22 -13.13
N SER A 82 18.33 -10.42 -13.05
CA SER A 82 17.54 -11.12 -14.07
C SER A 82 16.16 -10.49 -14.27
N ILE A 83 15.50 -10.88 -15.36
CA ILE A 83 14.16 -10.44 -15.72
C ILE A 83 13.48 -11.53 -16.56
N SER A 84 12.24 -11.87 -16.23
CA SER A 84 11.39 -12.89 -16.85
C SER A 84 10.16 -12.24 -17.46
N ILE A 85 10.01 -12.37 -18.78
CA ILE A 85 8.99 -11.67 -19.55
C ILE A 85 8.09 -12.67 -20.28
N GLU A 86 6.78 -12.59 -20.09
CA GLU A 86 5.83 -13.42 -20.85
C GLU A 86 5.79 -13.03 -22.33
N ALA A 87 5.74 -14.04 -23.22
CA ALA A 87 5.73 -13.86 -24.66
C ALA A 87 4.52 -13.05 -25.16
N GLY A 88 3.39 -13.09 -24.45
CA GLY A 88 2.22 -12.26 -24.69
C GLY A 88 2.52 -10.75 -24.72
N LEU A 89 3.33 -10.25 -23.78
CA LEU A 89 3.66 -8.82 -23.68
C LEU A 89 4.38 -8.27 -24.92
N PHE A 90 5.23 -9.09 -25.55
CA PHE A 90 5.84 -8.73 -26.84
C PHE A 90 4.82 -8.70 -27.98
N MET A 91 3.83 -9.61 -27.98
CA MET A 91 2.80 -9.71 -29.03
C MET A 91 1.74 -8.61 -28.93
N ASP A 92 1.30 -8.25 -27.72
CA ASP A 92 0.27 -7.23 -27.51
C ASP A 92 0.76 -5.82 -27.92
N ASN A 93 2.06 -5.57 -27.75
CA ASN A 93 2.71 -4.30 -28.10
C ASN A 93 3.22 -4.23 -29.56
N ALA A 94 2.80 -5.15 -30.43
CA ALA A 94 3.26 -5.27 -31.83
C ALA A 94 2.81 -4.16 -32.80
N SER A 95 2.33 -3.01 -32.29
CA SER A 95 1.82 -1.91 -33.13
C SER A 95 2.92 -1.13 -33.88
N SER A 96 4.17 -1.19 -33.41
CA SER A 96 5.33 -0.53 -34.03
C SER A 96 6.29 -1.54 -34.68
N ASN A 97 6.93 -1.14 -35.78
CA ASN A 97 7.95 -1.96 -36.45
C ASN A 97 9.23 -2.20 -35.62
N SER A 98 9.48 -1.42 -34.57
CA SER A 98 10.49 -1.71 -33.55
C SER A 98 10.15 -0.94 -32.27
N ASN A 99 10.18 -1.62 -31.14
CA ASN A 99 9.99 -1.04 -29.81
C ASN A 99 11.34 -1.02 -29.07
N ARG A 100 11.52 -0.05 -28.17
CA ARG A 100 12.70 0.06 -27.29
C ARG A 100 12.20 0.40 -25.89
N VAL A 101 12.52 -0.44 -24.91
CA VAL A 101 12.03 -0.33 -23.53
C VAL A 101 13.19 -0.57 -22.55
N TRP A 102 13.30 0.30 -21.55
CA TRP A 102 14.15 0.11 -20.39
C TRP A 102 13.38 -0.68 -19.33
N ILE A 103 13.96 -1.80 -18.89
CA ILE A 103 13.38 -2.68 -17.87
C ILE A 103 14.38 -2.90 -16.74
N THR A 104 13.91 -2.88 -15.50
CA THR A 104 14.70 -3.13 -14.28
C THR A 104 15.13 -4.59 -14.20
N LEU A 105 16.27 -4.86 -13.57
CA LEU A 105 16.75 -6.21 -13.30
C LEU A 105 16.63 -6.50 -11.79
N PHE A 106 16.00 -7.62 -11.46
CA PHE A 106 15.82 -8.10 -10.09
C PHE A 106 17.07 -8.86 -9.63
N ASP A 107 17.39 -8.83 -8.34
CA ASP A 107 18.56 -9.49 -7.77
C ASP A 107 18.35 -11.01 -7.56
N HIS A 108 17.10 -11.43 -7.34
CA HIS A 108 16.70 -12.84 -7.13
C HIS A 108 15.94 -13.43 -8.32
N LEU A 109 16.23 -14.69 -8.68
CA LEU A 109 15.59 -15.41 -9.80
C LEU A 109 14.13 -15.80 -9.52
N ASP A 110 13.70 -15.78 -8.26
CA ASP A 110 12.36 -16.20 -7.85
C ASP A 110 11.34 -15.04 -7.86
N ASP A 111 11.82 -13.80 -8.04
CA ASP A 111 11.04 -12.56 -8.05
C ASP A 111 11.34 -11.73 -9.32
N ASP A 112 11.81 -12.38 -10.40
CA ASP A 112 12.22 -11.69 -11.62
C ASP A 112 11.11 -11.53 -12.67
N LEU A 113 9.85 -11.88 -12.35
CA LEU A 113 8.73 -11.79 -13.28
C LEU A 113 8.30 -10.34 -13.51
N TYR A 114 8.42 -9.86 -14.75
CA TYR A 114 8.01 -8.52 -15.14
C TYR A 114 6.49 -8.37 -15.20
N ASP A 115 5.95 -7.53 -14.33
CA ASP A 115 4.53 -7.16 -14.24
C ASP A 115 4.22 -5.76 -14.83
N GLY A 116 5.25 -5.03 -15.27
CA GLY A 116 5.16 -3.67 -15.80
C GLY A 116 4.54 -3.56 -17.20
N ASP A 117 4.24 -2.30 -17.58
CA ASP A 117 3.69 -1.96 -18.89
C ASP A 117 4.81 -1.58 -19.87
N PHE A 118 4.95 -2.39 -20.93
CA PHE A 118 5.91 -2.24 -22.04
C PHE A 118 5.86 -0.89 -22.79
N THR A 119 4.84 -0.06 -22.55
CA THR A 119 4.73 1.30 -23.10
C THR A 119 5.48 2.36 -22.30
N TYR A 120 5.94 2.05 -21.08
CA TYR A 120 6.72 2.93 -20.22
C TYR A 120 8.16 2.40 -20.03
N ASN A 121 9.07 3.28 -19.61
CA ASN A 121 10.45 2.92 -19.27
C ASN A 121 10.60 2.92 -17.75
N ASP A 122 11.19 1.86 -17.19
CA ASP A 122 11.42 1.78 -15.75
C ASP A 122 12.45 2.80 -15.25
N SER A 123 12.15 3.44 -14.11
CA SER A 123 13.02 4.42 -13.46
C SER A 123 14.20 3.81 -12.71
N ASP A 124 14.10 2.52 -12.37
CA ASP A 124 14.93 1.93 -11.33
C ASP A 124 16.21 1.31 -11.91
N SER A 125 17.09 0.80 -11.07
CA SER A 125 18.42 0.33 -11.48
C SER A 125 18.93 -0.79 -10.57
N PRO A 126 19.68 -1.77 -11.11
CA PRO A 126 20.21 -1.87 -12.48
C PRO A 126 19.13 -2.12 -13.55
N ARG A 127 19.34 -1.64 -14.78
CA ARG A 127 18.36 -1.79 -15.89
C ARG A 127 18.99 -2.09 -17.25
N ILE A 128 18.19 -2.71 -18.12
CA ILE A 128 18.54 -3.17 -19.47
C ILE A 128 17.68 -2.49 -20.54
N LEU A 129 18.26 -2.10 -21.67
CA LEU A 129 17.53 -1.60 -22.83
C LEU A 129 17.27 -2.73 -23.84
N ILE A 130 16.03 -3.22 -23.85
CA ILE A 130 15.58 -4.23 -24.81
C ILE A 130 14.99 -3.52 -26.03
N GLN A 131 15.50 -3.85 -27.22
CA GLN A 131 14.93 -3.43 -28.50
C GLN A 131 14.40 -4.66 -29.25
N TYR A 132 13.12 -4.67 -29.62
CA TYR A 132 12.53 -5.84 -30.31
C TYR A 132 11.68 -5.45 -31.51
N GLN A 133 11.46 -6.42 -32.39
CA GLN A 133 10.69 -6.32 -33.62
C GLN A 133 9.99 -7.67 -33.91
N LEU A 134 8.70 -7.67 -34.25
CA LEU A 134 8.03 -8.90 -34.69
C LEU A 134 8.42 -9.26 -36.14
N ALA A 135 9.04 -10.42 -36.29
CA ALA A 135 9.37 -11.03 -37.56
C ALA A 135 8.17 -11.82 -38.11
N GLY A 136 7.48 -11.25 -39.10
CA GLY A 136 6.43 -11.95 -39.85
C GLY A 136 5.29 -11.07 -40.35
N MET A 137 5.06 -9.91 -39.71
CA MET A 137 4.04 -8.96 -40.17
C MET A 137 4.53 -8.19 -41.40
N THR A 138 4.43 -8.82 -42.57
CA THR A 138 4.47 -8.05 -43.84
C THR A 138 3.27 -7.10 -43.85
N PRO A 139 3.47 -5.77 -44.03
CA PRO A 139 2.37 -4.83 -44.05
C PRO A 139 1.46 -5.15 -45.24
N SER A 140 0.24 -5.57 -44.95
CA SER A 140 -0.77 -5.91 -45.96
C SER A 140 -1.07 -4.66 -46.78
N GLN A 141 -0.74 -4.72 -48.08
CA GLN A 141 -0.88 -3.58 -48.99
C GLN A 141 -2.34 -3.14 -49.07
N SER A 142 -2.65 -1.98 -48.49
CA SER A 142 -3.95 -1.35 -48.64
C SER A 142 -4.13 -0.86 -50.08
N THR A 143 -5.25 -1.26 -50.68
CA THR A 143 -5.61 -0.97 -52.07
C THR A 143 -6.03 0.49 -52.25
N ASN A 144 -5.06 1.38 -52.48
CA ASN A 144 -5.34 2.75 -52.91
C ASN A 144 -5.40 2.86 -54.45
N GLN A 145 -6.51 3.39 -54.95
CA GLN A 145 -6.73 3.60 -56.38
C GLN A 145 -6.03 4.87 -56.89
N SER A 146 -5.12 4.66 -57.84
CA SER A 146 -5.02 5.44 -59.08
C SER A 146 -5.15 6.98 -59.04
N ILE A 147 -4.03 7.68 -58.87
CA ILE A 147 -3.77 8.89 -59.69
C ILE A 147 -2.37 8.78 -60.29
N THR A 148 -2.29 9.03 -61.60
CA THR A 148 -1.07 8.98 -62.41
C THR A 148 -0.25 10.26 -62.29
N SER A 149 1.08 10.18 -62.30
CA SER A 149 1.86 10.41 -63.53
C SER A 149 3.38 10.58 -63.34
N TYR A 150 4.09 10.24 -64.42
CA TYR A 150 5.49 10.51 -64.79
C TYR A 150 6.67 9.82 -64.07
N GLU A 151 7.37 9.07 -64.92
CA GLU A 151 8.69 8.47 -64.72
C GLU A 151 9.79 9.53 -64.65
N GLU A 152 10.90 9.22 -63.96
CA GLU A 152 12.20 9.27 -64.64
C GLU A 152 13.16 8.20 -64.09
N GLN A 153 13.94 7.60 -64.98
CA GLN A 153 14.78 6.42 -64.72
C GLN A 153 16.26 6.82 -64.62
N SER A 154 17.04 6.27 -63.68
CA SER A 154 18.41 5.81 -64.01
C SER A 154 19.01 4.80 -63.02
N THR A 155 19.23 3.59 -63.54
CA THR A 155 20.44 2.74 -63.38
C THR A 155 21.35 2.94 -62.16
N GLY A 156 21.45 1.91 -61.29
CA GLY A 156 22.52 1.78 -60.29
C GLY A 156 23.77 1.04 -60.79
N VAL A 157 24.83 0.99 -59.96
CA VAL A 157 26.04 0.14 -60.12
C VAL A 157 26.60 -0.28 -58.75
N LYS A 158 27.08 -1.53 -58.63
CA LYS A 158 27.83 -2.05 -57.47
C LYS A 158 29.29 -1.59 -57.45
N LYS A 159 29.85 -1.30 -56.26
CA LYS A 159 31.23 -1.60 -55.79
C LYS A 159 31.38 -1.11 -54.33
N THR A 160 31.78 -1.90 -53.33
CA THR A 160 33.07 -2.59 -53.09
C THR A 160 34.19 -1.65 -52.59
N VAL A 161 34.39 -1.65 -51.26
CA VAL A 161 35.65 -1.55 -50.48
C VAL A 161 36.61 -0.37 -50.76
N THR A 162 37.00 0.37 -49.71
CA THR A 162 38.40 0.45 -49.19
C THR A 162 38.49 1.37 -47.95
N THR A 163 39.17 0.88 -46.91
CA THR A 163 39.59 1.59 -45.70
C THR A 163 40.64 2.67 -45.97
N THR A 164 40.62 3.81 -45.26
CA THR A 164 41.84 4.60 -45.01
C THR A 164 41.75 5.34 -43.67
N VAL A 165 42.73 5.09 -42.80
CA VAL A 165 42.97 5.82 -41.55
C VAL A 165 43.69 7.14 -41.85
N THR A 166 43.32 8.24 -41.21
CA THR A 166 44.24 9.37 -40.98
C THR A 166 43.96 10.01 -39.61
N ARG A 167 44.99 10.63 -39.04
CA ARG A 167 45.22 10.78 -37.60
C ARG A 167 45.31 12.26 -37.22
N THR A 168 44.78 12.62 -36.04
CA THR A 168 45.09 13.83 -35.23
C THR A 168 45.05 15.22 -35.87
N THR A 169 44.37 16.17 -35.20
CA THR A 169 45.10 17.24 -34.46
C THR A 169 44.24 17.98 -33.44
N THR A 170 44.92 18.43 -32.40
CA THR A 170 44.41 19.16 -31.22
C THR A 170 44.00 20.59 -31.57
N SER A 171 42.98 21.13 -30.88
CA SER A 171 42.79 22.58 -30.72
C SER A 171 41.94 22.89 -29.50
N ALA A 172 42.55 23.49 -28.47
CA ALA A 172 41.84 24.03 -27.31
C ALA A 172 41.25 25.40 -27.65
N SER A 173 40.12 25.76 -27.04
CA SER A 173 39.70 27.16 -26.89
C SER A 173 38.84 27.39 -25.66
N LYS A 174 38.91 28.63 -25.17
CA LYS A 174 38.57 29.05 -23.81
C LYS A 174 37.82 30.38 -23.90
N VAL A 175 36.49 30.35 -23.78
CA VAL A 175 35.58 31.50 -23.76
C VAL A 175 34.41 31.10 -22.84
N VAL A 176 34.27 31.60 -21.60
CA VAL A 176 33.90 32.96 -21.15
C VAL A 176 32.37 33.22 -21.18
N SER A 177 31.80 33.10 -19.97
CA SER A 177 30.74 33.92 -19.34
C SER A 177 29.28 33.97 -19.85
N SER A 178 28.38 33.66 -18.91
CA SER A 178 27.21 34.47 -18.47
C SER A 178 26.03 34.73 -19.41
N SER A 179 24.85 34.26 -18.97
CA SER A 179 23.52 34.87 -19.13
C SER A 179 22.65 34.26 -18.01
N GLN A 180 22.36 34.93 -16.90
CA GLN A 180 21.31 35.96 -16.75
C GLN A 180 20.04 35.63 -17.56
N ILE A 181 19.09 34.98 -16.90
CA ILE A 181 17.67 34.97 -17.31
C ILE A 181 16.97 35.98 -16.40
N GLN A 182 16.30 36.95 -17.01
CA GLN A 182 15.50 37.94 -16.29
C GLN A 182 14.11 37.36 -15.99
N GLU A 183 13.67 37.47 -14.75
CA GLU A 183 12.26 37.36 -14.40
C GLU A 183 11.49 38.52 -15.08
N HIS A 184 10.32 38.20 -15.65
CA HIS A 184 9.32 39.20 -16.03
C HIS A 184 7.95 38.77 -15.50
N PRO A 185 7.13 39.70 -14.98
CA PRO A 185 5.91 39.38 -14.26
C PRO A 185 4.74 39.09 -15.21
N ILE A 186 3.91 38.12 -14.84
CA ILE A 186 2.59 37.94 -15.47
C ILE A 186 1.60 38.80 -14.69
N GLU A 187 1.30 40.00 -15.21
CA GLU A 187 0.22 40.84 -14.71
C GLU A 187 -1.16 40.25 -15.09
N SER A 188 -2.11 40.44 -14.18
CA SER A 188 -3.52 40.08 -14.36
C SER A 188 -4.18 40.80 -15.53
N VAL A 189 -4.82 40.07 -16.43
CA VAL A 189 -5.74 40.63 -17.44
C VAL A 189 -7.17 40.20 -17.13
N VAL A 190 -7.97 41.17 -16.67
CA VAL A 190 -9.43 41.08 -16.59
C VAL A 190 -10.01 41.34 -17.98
N THR A 191 -10.93 40.50 -18.44
CA THR A 191 -11.84 40.84 -19.55
C THR A 191 -13.28 40.43 -19.24
N GLU A 192 -14.12 41.44 -19.08
CA GLU A 192 -15.58 41.31 -18.97
C GLU A 192 -16.21 41.09 -20.36
N THR A 193 -16.99 40.03 -20.53
CA THR A 193 -18.12 39.94 -21.49
C THR A 193 -18.91 38.68 -21.12
N THR A 194 -20.22 38.70 -20.83
CA THR A 194 -21.29 39.19 -21.69
C THR A 194 -22.57 39.39 -20.87
N GLN A 195 -23.15 40.59 -20.91
CA GLN A 195 -24.49 40.85 -20.36
C GLN A 195 -25.15 41.97 -21.14
N GLN A 196 -26.06 41.65 -22.07
CA GLN A 196 -27.10 42.54 -22.65
C GLN A 196 -27.86 41.81 -23.76
N TYR A 197 -29.16 41.54 -23.56
CA TYR A 197 -30.20 41.59 -24.61
C TYR A 197 -31.59 41.54 -23.96
N ILE A 198 -32.18 42.71 -23.72
CA ILE A 198 -33.62 42.91 -23.52
C ILE A 198 -34.01 44.18 -24.29
N GLU A 199 -35.27 44.23 -24.73
CA GLU A 199 -36.02 45.39 -25.28
C GLU A 199 -35.94 45.69 -26.79
N ALA A 200 -36.96 45.20 -27.51
CA ALA A 200 -37.55 45.88 -28.68
C ALA A 200 -39.04 45.48 -28.89
N SER A 201 -39.87 45.92 -27.96
CA SER A 201 -41.28 46.35 -28.08
C SER A 201 -42.15 46.04 -29.34
N ASN A 202 -43.42 45.68 -29.05
CA ASN A 202 -44.65 46.15 -29.72
C ASN A 202 -44.93 45.82 -31.21
N ALA A 203 -45.96 45.00 -31.47
CA ALA A 203 -47.29 45.50 -31.86
C ALA A 203 -48.27 44.40 -32.33
N ARG A 204 -49.56 44.62 -32.02
CA ARG A 204 -50.82 44.20 -32.73
C ARG A 204 -51.83 43.46 -31.87
N THR A 205 -52.64 44.25 -31.15
CA THR A 205 -54.04 43.93 -30.91
C THR A 205 -54.80 43.87 -32.24
N ALA A 206 -55.56 42.80 -32.46
CA ALA A 206 -56.58 42.70 -33.50
C ALA A 206 -57.81 41.98 -32.92
N PRO A 207 -59.04 42.51 -33.08
CA PRO A 207 -60.23 41.91 -32.47
C PRO A 207 -60.78 40.79 -33.35
N TYR A 208 -60.93 39.58 -32.81
CA TYR A 208 -61.62 38.49 -33.50
C TYR A 208 -63.05 38.35 -32.98
N GLN A 209 -64.03 38.74 -33.79
CA GLN A 209 -65.44 38.47 -33.53
C GLN A 209 -65.78 37.02 -33.92
N PRO A 210 -66.46 36.23 -33.07
CA PRO A 210 -67.06 34.98 -33.51
C PRO A 210 -68.38 35.26 -34.23
N GLN A 211 -68.38 35.22 -35.56
CA GLN A 211 -69.62 35.05 -36.33
C GLN A 211 -70.05 33.59 -36.23
N LEU A 212 -71.07 33.29 -35.41
CA LEU A 212 -71.77 32.02 -35.51
C LEU A 212 -72.82 32.10 -36.64
N GLN A 213 -72.60 31.35 -37.71
CA GLN A 213 -73.68 30.87 -38.57
C GLN A 213 -74.11 29.49 -38.06
N PHE A 214 -75.35 29.40 -37.55
CA PHE A 214 -76.04 28.14 -37.36
C PHE A 214 -76.96 27.94 -38.58
N GLU A 215 -76.70 26.89 -39.36
CA GLU A 215 -77.75 26.31 -40.22
C GLU A 215 -78.62 25.38 -39.36
N ILE A 216 -79.93 25.46 -39.56
CA ILE A 216 -80.95 24.74 -38.81
C ILE A 216 -81.85 24.00 -39.80
N ASP A 217 -81.82 22.68 -39.74
CA ASP A 217 -82.91 21.77 -40.14
C ASP A 217 -83.12 20.86 -38.90
N GLY A 218 -84.24 20.95 -38.17
CA GLY A 218 -85.49 20.24 -38.44
C GLY A 218 -85.53 18.92 -37.65
N GLU A 219 -86.53 18.54 -36.84
CA GLU A 219 -87.86 19.08 -36.52
C GLU A 219 -88.25 18.72 -35.05
N PRO A 220 -89.38 19.22 -34.50
CA PRO A 220 -89.61 19.29 -33.05
C PRO A 220 -90.53 18.22 -32.46
N HIS A 221 -90.45 17.97 -31.13
CA HIS A 221 -91.64 17.57 -30.36
C HIS A 221 -91.64 17.99 -28.88
N ASN A 222 -92.84 18.41 -28.45
CA ASN A 222 -93.39 18.57 -27.10
C ASN A 222 -92.80 19.63 -26.13
N SER A 223 -93.61 20.68 -25.95
CA SER A 223 -93.54 21.67 -24.90
C SER A 223 -94.02 21.12 -23.54
N ASN A 224 -93.28 21.42 -22.47
CA ASN A 224 -93.87 21.66 -21.15
C ASN A 224 -93.22 22.91 -20.55
N GLY A 225 -94.04 23.80 -19.97
CA GLY A 225 -93.62 25.15 -19.61
C GLY A 225 -92.70 25.19 -18.39
N TYR A 226 -91.45 25.63 -18.59
CA TYR A 226 -90.53 25.94 -17.51
C TYR A 226 -90.75 27.36 -16.99
N ASN A 227 -90.76 27.49 -15.67
CA ASN A 227 -91.07 28.73 -14.96
C ASN A 227 -89.83 29.65 -14.97
N MET A 228 -89.91 30.77 -15.69
CA MET A 228 -88.76 31.60 -16.06
C MET A 228 -87.92 32.10 -14.87
N ARG A 229 -88.55 32.33 -13.71
CA ARG A 229 -87.84 32.67 -12.45
C ARG A 229 -86.89 31.58 -11.96
N HIS A 230 -87.25 30.31 -12.16
CA HIS A 230 -86.41 29.20 -11.71
C HIS A 230 -85.13 29.11 -12.55
N ALA A 231 -85.24 29.39 -13.85
CA ALA A 231 -84.09 29.49 -14.75
C ALA A 231 -83.19 30.70 -14.42
N GLU A 232 -83.76 31.83 -13.97
CA GLU A 232 -82.97 32.98 -13.49
C GLU A 232 -82.20 32.65 -12.20
N GLU A 233 -82.83 31.96 -11.23
CA GLU A 233 -82.15 31.50 -10.01
C GLU A 233 -81.09 30.43 -10.30
N GLU A 234 -81.38 29.44 -11.15
CA GLU A 234 -80.39 28.44 -11.59
C GLU A 234 -79.20 29.08 -12.31
N LEU A 235 -79.44 30.06 -13.18
CA LEU A 235 -78.37 30.77 -13.90
C LEU A 235 -77.55 31.66 -12.95
N HIS A 236 -78.14 32.24 -11.91
CA HIS A 236 -77.41 32.98 -10.89
C HIS A 236 -76.55 32.05 -10.00
N VAL A 237 -77.08 30.88 -9.62
CA VAL A 237 -76.31 29.86 -8.90
C VAL A 237 -75.17 29.32 -9.77
N LEU A 238 -75.43 29.04 -11.06
CA LEU A 238 -74.42 28.58 -12.00
C LEU A 238 -73.29 29.61 -12.18
N ASN A 239 -73.62 30.91 -12.28
CA ASN A 239 -72.60 31.97 -12.34
C ASN A 239 -71.81 32.11 -11.03
N GLN A 240 -72.44 31.98 -9.86
CA GLN A 240 -71.70 32.00 -8.59
C GLN A 240 -70.77 30.79 -8.45
N ASN A 241 -71.23 29.60 -8.84
CA ASN A 241 -70.39 28.39 -8.86
C ASN A 241 -69.24 28.54 -9.85
N LEU A 242 -69.47 29.09 -11.05
CA LEU A 242 -68.40 29.34 -12.03
C LEU A 242 -67.35 30.35 -11.53
N ILE A 243 -67.79 31.41 -10.84
CA ILE A 243 -66.87 32.38 -10.21
C ILE A 243 -66.07 31.70 -9.08
N GLN A 244 -66.70 30.84 -8.29
CA GLN A 244 -66.01 30.08 -7.24
C GLN A 244 -65.00 29.10 -7.84
N ASP A 245 -65.40 28.29 -8.83
CA ASP A 245 -64.52 27.37 -9.56
C ASP A 245 -63.34 28.12 -10.21
N MET A 246 -63.56 29.32 -10.76
CA MET A 246 -62.47 30.15 -11.29
C MET A 246 -61.49 30.63 -10.20
N ASN A 247 -61.99 31.06 -9.05
CA ASN A 247 -61.15 31.48 -7.92
C ASN A 247 -60.38 30.28 -7.31
N ASP A 248 -61.01 29.11 -7.22
CA ASP A 248 -60.39 27.90 -6.68
C ASP A 248 -59.32 27.36 -7.64
N ASN A 249 -59.59 27.35 -8.96
CA ASN A 249 -58.58 27.04 -9.98
C ASN A 249 -57.42 28.05 -9.99
N GLN A 250 -57.70 29.35 -9.79
CA GLN A 250 -56.66 30.37 -9.70
C GLN A 250 -55.80 30.19 -8.44
N SER A 251 -56.42 29.82 -7.31
CA SER A 251 -55.71 29.53 -6.06
C SER A 251 -54.84 28.26 -6.18
N GLN A 252 -55.33 27.21 -6.85
CA GLN A 252 -54.53 26.01 -7.15
C GLN A 252 -53.37 26.31 -8.09
N ALA A 253 -53.56 27.16 -9.11
CA ALA A 253 -52.46 27.58 -9.98
C ALA A 253 -51.36 28.31 -9.20
N PHE A 254 -51.72 29.20 -8.27
CA PHE A 254 -50.75 29.86 -7.40
C PHE A 254 -50.04 28.89 -6.44
N GLN A 255 -50.75 27.88 -5.89
CA GLN A 255 -50.10 26.85 -5.06
C GLN A 255 -49.09 26.02 -5.86
N ILE A 256 -49.42 25.63 -7.10
CA ILE A 256 -48.50 24.88 -7.98
C ILE A 256 -47.27 25.72 -8.33
N ASP A 257 -47.43 27.02 -8.61
CA ASP A 257 -46.30 27.91 -8.86
C ASP A 257 -45.45 28.15 -7.59
N GLU A 258 -46.07 28.20 -6.40
CA GLU A 258 -45.38 28.32 -5.11
C GLU A 258 -44.56 27.05 -4.78
N GLU A 259 -45.16 25.87 -4.91
CA GLU A 259 -44.46 24.56 -4.79
C GLU A 259 -43.30 24.45 -5.80
N ARG A 260 -43.49 24.93 -7.03
CA ARG A 260 -42.46 24.93 -8.07
C ARG A 260 -41.31 25.87 -7.75
N VAL A 261 -41.58 27.04 -7.18
CA VAL A 261 -40.55 27.98 -6.70
C VAL A 261 -39.79 27.38 -5.52
N GLU A 262 -40.45 26.70 -4.58
CA GLU A 262 -39.80 26.01 -3.46
C GLU A 262 -38.93 24.84 -3.93
N ALA A 263 -39.37 24.08 -4.93
CA ALA A 263 -38.57 23.02 -5.56
C ALA A 263 -37.31 23.58 -6.25
N ILE A 264 -37.44 24.67 -7.02
CA ILE A 264 -36.30 25.33 -7.67
C ILE A 264 -35.31 25.87 -6.61
N GLY A 265 -35.80 26.54 -5.56
CA GLY A 265 -34.95 27.05 -4.48
C GLY A 265 -34.30 25.94 -3.62
N SER A 266 -34.83 24.72 -3.64
CA SER A 266 -34.21 23.56 -3.00
C SER A 266 -33.12 22.95 -3.87
N LEU A 267 -33.35 22.90 -5.19
CA LEU A 267 -32.37 22.42 -6.18
C LEU A 267 -31.19 23.40 -6.31
N GLU A 268 -31.43 24.71 -6.23
CA GLU A 268 -30.38 25.74 -6.20
C GLU A 268 -29.54 25.68 -4.91
N ARG A 269 -30.14 25.35 -3.75
CA ARG A 269 -29.40 25.07 -2.51
C ARG A 269 -28.49 23.87 -2.64
N ALA A 270 -29.00 22.73 -3.11
CA ALA A 270 -28.19 21.52 -3.32
C ALA A 270 -27.02 21.76 -4.31
N HIS A 271 -27.24 22.57 -5.35
CA HIS A 271 -26.19 22.96 -6.29
C HIS A 271 -25.17 23.96 -5.69
N GLN A 272 -25.55 24.78 -4.70
CA GLN A 272 -24.60 25.59 -3.93
C GLN A 272 -23.80 24.74 -2.93
N GLU A 273 -24.42 23.74 -2.30
CA GLU A 273 -23.76 22.78 -1.41
C GLU A 273 -22.70 21.95 -2.16
N LEU A 274 -23.06 21.35 -3.30
CA LEU A 274 -22.12 20.64 -4.19
C LEU A 274 -20.94 21.52 -4.66
N LYS A 275 -21.18 22.82 -4.92
CA LYS A 275 -20.09 23.77 -5.22
C LYS A 275 -19.22 24.08 -4.00
N GLY A 276 -19.76 24.00 -2.80
CA GLY A 276 -19.01 24.12 -1.55
C GLY A 276 -18.10 22.91 -1.33
N GLU A 277 -18.63 21.70 -1.52
CA GLU A 277 -17.90 20.44 -1.43
C GLU A 277 -16.76 20.38 -2.45
N GLN A 278 -17.01 20.69 -3.73
CA GLN A 278 -15.96 20.73 -4.77
C GLN A 278 -14.82 21.71 -4.42
N VAL A 279 -15.12 22.85 -3.77
CA VAL A 279 -14.10 23.81 -3.31
C VAL A 279 -13.37 23.31 -2.05
N GLN A 280 -13.99 22.47 -1.21
CA GLN A 280 -13.31 21.80 -0.12
C GLN A 280 -12.38 20.69 -0.64
N ASP A 281 -12.81 19.89 -1.62
CA ASP A 281 -12.00 18.87 -2.26
C ASP A 281 -10.78 19.50 -2.95
N ASP A 282 -10.96 20.57 -3.73
CA ASP A 282 -9.86 21.34 -4.33
C ASP A 282 -8.87 21.90 -3.28
N GLN A 283 -9.35 22.25 -2.08
CA GLN A 283 -8.50 22.68 -0.97
C GLN A 283 -7.81 21.51 -0.27
N GLN A 284 -8.45 20.35 -0.20
CA GLN A 284 -7.91 19.15 0.42
C GLN A 284 -6.82 18.54 -0.48
N THR A 285 -7.04 18.46 -1.79
CA THR A 285 -6.03 18.07 -2.78
C THR A 285 -4.79 18.98 -2.68
N LYS A 286 -4.96 20.31 -2.63
CA LYS A 286 -3.82 21.23 -2.46
C LYS A 286 -3.08 21.08 -1.14
N ARG A 287 -3.77 20.66 -0.06
CA ARG A 287 -3.12 20.33 1.21
C ARG A 287 -2.35 19.02 1.13
N LEU A 288 -2.87 18.03 0.41
CA LEU A 288 -2.19 16.75 0.16
C LEU A 288 -0.96 16.95 -0.73
N GLU A 289 -1.05 17.76 -1.79
CA GLU A 289 0.09 18.18 -2.61
C GLU A 289 1.16 18.89 -1.75
N SER A 290 0.75 19.90 -0.96
CA SER A 290 1.68 20.62 -0.08
C SER A 290 2.33 19.72 0.97
N ALA A 291 1.59 18.76 1.54
CA ALA A 291 2.11 17.79 2.49
C ALA A 291 3.03 16.76 1.82
N SER A 292 2.74 16.37 0.57
CA SER A 292 3.62 15.52 -0.24
C SER A 292 4.96 16.23 -0.51
N ASP A 293 4.94 17.50 -0.92
CA ASP A 293 6.15 18.31 -1.12
C ASP A 293 6.96 18.48 0.20
N GLU A 294 6.27 18.71 1.32
CA GLU A 294 6.90 18.83 2.65
C GLU A 294 7.53 17.50 3.10
N ILE A 295 6.87 16.37 2.85
CA ILE A 295 7.44 15.02 3.07
C ILE A 295 8.62 14.75 2.15
N SER A 296 8.54 15.07 0.86
CA SER A 296 9.65 14.89 -0.09
C SER A 296 10.87 15.72 0.28
N THR A 297 10.68 16.96 0.75
CA THR A 297 11.79 17.79 1.26
C THR A 297 12.33 17.28 2.60
N GLU A 298 11.49 16.77 3.51
CA GLU A 298 11.96 16.14 4.75
C GLU A 298 12.78 14.87 4.45
N ILE A 299 12.32 14.01 3.52
CA ILE A 299 13.05 12.83 3.04
C ILE A 299 14.41 13.25 2.47
N ALA A 300 14.46 14.20 1.54
CA ALA A 300 15.72 14.69 0.98
C ALA A 300 16.70 15.23 2.05
N SER A 301 16.18 15.92 3.08
CA SER A 301 16.98 16.39 4.22
C SER A 301 17.50 15.26 5.12
N LYS A 302 16.74 14.16 5.25
CA LYS A 302 17.15 12.97 6.00
C LYS A 302 18.15 12.14 5.21
N THR A 303 17.94 11.94 3.90
CA THR A 303 18.87 11.23 3.01
C THR A 303 20.24 11.90 3.03
N THR A 304 20.31 13.22 2.80
CA THR A 304 21.58 13.97 2.87
C THR A 304 22.25 13.94 4.25
N LYS A 305 21.47 13.87 5.33
CA LYS A 305 22.01 13.66 6.68
C LYS A 305 22.57 12.25 6.86
N VAL A 306 21.85 11.22 6.43
CA VAL A 306 22.30 9.81 6.48
C VAL A 306 23.55 9.62 5.64
N GLU A 307 23.63 10.19 4.44
CA GLU A 307 24.84 10.21 3.60
C GLU A 307 26.04 10.80 4.36
N SER A 308 25.86 11.92 5.08
CA SER A 308 26.93 12.49 5.90
C SER A 308 27.33 11.62 7.10
N GLU A 309 26.36 10.97 7.76
CA GLU A 309 26.64 10.04 8.87
C GLU A 309 27.33 8.75 8.37
N VAL A 310 26.99 8.28 7.18
CA VAL A 310 27.65 7.13 6.51
C VAL A 310 29.10 7.46 6.16
N GLU A 311 29.40 8.66 5.64
CA GLU A 311 30.76 9.01 5.25
C GLU A 311 31.68 9.29 6.47
N ASP A 312 31.13 9.85 7.55
CA ASP A 312 31.79 9.90 8.86
C ASP A 312 32.07 8.48 9.41
N LEU A 313 31.13 7.54 9.24
CA LEU A 313 31.32 6.14 9.63
C LEU A 313 32.36 5.42 8.77
N LYS A 314 32.38 5.61 7.43
CA LYS A 314 33.45 5.09 6.56
C LYS A 314 34.82 5.61 7.01
N THR A 315 34.91 6.89 7.37
CA THR A 315 36.14 7.51 7.87
C THR A 315 36.60 6.86 9.18
N LYS A 316 35.68 6.63 10.14
CA LYS A 316 35.95 5.92 11.40
C LYS A 316 36.35 4.46 11.16
N ILE A 317 35.75 3.76 10.20
CA ILE A 317 36.14 2.38 9.84
C ILE A 317 37.58 2.35 9.30
N HIS A 318 37.94 3.29 8.43
CA HIS A 318 39.32 3.41 7.92
C HIS A 318 40.35 3.72 9.02
N GLU A 319 39.97 4.54 10.01
CA GLU A 319 40.82 4.80 11.19
C GLU A 319 41.00 3.53 12.05
N VAL A 320 39.92 2.77 12.28
CA VAL A 320 39.95 1.50 13.02
C VAL A 320 40.75 0.42 12.27
N ASP A 321 40.63 0.31 10.95
CA ASP A 321 41.45 -0.59 10.13
C ASP A 321 42.94 -0.21 10.17
N GLY A 322 43.24 1.09 10.21
CA GLY A 322 44.59 1.62 10.43
C GLY A 322 45.14 1.17 11.79
N GLN A 323 44.40 1.40 12.87
CA GLN A 323 44.77 0.98 14.23
C GLN A 323 44.88 -0.55 14.35
N LEU A 324 43.99 -1.31 13.72
CA LEU A 324 44.03 -2.78 13.69
C LEU A 324 45.30 -3.28 13.01
N LYS A 325 45.69 -2.64 11.90
CA LYS A 325 46.92 -2.95 11.17
C LYS A 325 48.17 -2.61 11.99
N GLU A 326 48.22 -1.44 12.64
CA GLU A 326 49.32 -1.08 13.54
C GLU A 326 49.43 -2.06 14.72
N THR A 327 48.29 -2.42 15.33
CA THR A 327 48.22 -3.42 16.41
C THR A 327 48.67 -4.80 15.94
N GLN A 328 48.35 -5.19 14.71
CA GLN A 328 48.79 -6.47 14.12
C GLN A 328 50.28 -6.44 13.77
N GLU A 329 50.83 -5.31 13.32
CA GLU A 329 52.27 -5.11 13.10
C GLU A 329 53.06 -5.06 14.42
N GLU A 330 52.47 -4.51 15.50
CA GLU A 330 53.01 -4.59 16.85
C GLU A 330 52.94 -6.00 17.42
N LYS A 331 51.82 -6.71 17.26
CA LYS A 331 51.69 -8.13 17.63
C LYS A 331 52.72 -9.00 16.90
N ASN A 332 52.97 -8.74 15.62
CA ASN A 332 54.01 -9.44 14.86
C ASN A 332 55.41 -9.12 15.39
N ARG A 333 55.71 -7.86 15.76
CA ARG A 333 56.96 -7.49 16.46
C ARG A 333 57.09 -8.20 17.80
N ASN A 334 56.03 -8.26 18.60
CA ASN A 334 56.01 -8.92 19.90
C ASN A 334 56.13 -10.45 19.80
N VAL A 335 55.65 -11.06 18.70
CA VAL A 335 55.90 -12.49 18.39
C VAL A 335 57.35 -12.71 17.96
N GLU A 336 57.92 -11.82 17.15
CA GLU A 336 59.32 -11.86 16.74
C GLU A 336 60.28 -11.67 17.93
N GLU A 337 59.95 -10.79 18.87
CA GLU A 337 60.67 -10.59 20.13
C GLU A 337 60.43 -11.73 21.13
N GLY A 338 59.20 -12.24 21.24
CA GLY A 338 58.90 -13.45 22.00
C GLY A 338 59.67 -14.67 21.52
N ARG A 339 59.92 -14.78 20.21
CA ARG A 339 60.77 -15.82 19.62
C ARG A 339 62.24 -15.65 20.00
N LYS A 340 62.77 -14.43 19.95
CA LYS A 340 64.13 -14.11 20.43
C LYS A 340 64.30 -14.33 21.94
N LEU A 341 63.25 -14.08 22.72
CA LEU A 341 63.20 -14.37 24.16
C LEU A 341 63.13 -15.88 24.40
N GLN A 342 62.40 -16.66 23.60
CA GLN A 342 62.43 -18.11 23.67
C GLN A 342 63.84 -18.65 23.35
N ASP A 343 64.49 -18.14 22.31
CA ASP A 343 65.89 -18.49 21.98
C ASP A 343 66.87 -18.13 23.13
N VAL A 344 66.53 -17.18 24.02
CA VAL A 344 67.31 -16.85 25.23
C VAL A 344 66.92 -17.73 26.42
N ILE A 345 65.65 -18.09 26.58
CA ILE A 345 65.17 -19.02 27.62
C ILE A 345 65.76 -20.43 27.39
N ASP A 346 65.84 -20.87 26.14
CA ASP A 346 66.47 -22.14 25.75
C ASP A 346 68.01 -22.13 26.01
N ILE A 347 68.63 -20.95 26.13
CA ILE A 347 70.03 -20.77 26.59
C ILE A 347 70.12 -20.72 28.13
N GLU A 348 69.05 -20.33 28.82
CA GLU A 348 69.01 -20.19 30.28
C GLU A 348 68.60 -21.50 31.01
N GLU A 349 67.88 -22.42 30.35
CA GLU A 349 67.67 -23.79 30.86
C GLU A 349 68.98 -24.57 31.07
N ASP A 350 70.04 -24.27 30.30
CA ASP A 350 71.38 -24.85 30.46
C ASP A 350 72.18 -24.23 31.65
N LEU A 351 71.66 -23.19 32.31
CA LEU A 351 72.40 -22.41 33.33
C LEU A 351 71.83 -22.39 34.75
N GLN A 352 70.63 -22.92 35.01
CA GLN A 352 69.97 -22.81 36.34
C GLN A 352 69.83 -24.11 37.14
N GLU A 353 70.89 -24.91 37.26
CA GLU A 353 71.10 -25.77 38.45
C GLU A 353 71.61 -24.93 39.65
N LYS A 354 70.85 -23.89 40.07
CA LYS A 354 71.08 -23.13 41.32
C LYS A 354 69.90 -22.24 41.75
N GLY A 355 69.00 -22.82 42.56
CA GLY A 355 68.33 -22.13 43.68
C GLY A 355 67.54 -20.85 43.38
N LEU A 356 66.40 -20.96 42.68
CA LEU A 356 65.44 -19.87 42.51
C LEU A 356 64.78 -19.39 43.84
N SER A 357 64.58 -18.07 43.92
CA SER A 357 63.92 -17.34 45.01
C SER A 357 62.46 -17.78 45.21
N GLN A 358 61.92 -17.53 46.41
CA GLN A 358 60.52 -17.81 46.76
C GLN A 358 59.54 -17.05 45.86
N GLU A 359 59.84 -15.80 45.51
CA GLU A 359 59.02 -14.93 44.66
C GLU A 359 58.79 -15.53 43.25
N ALA A 360 59.79 -16.20 42.69
CA ALA A 360 59.66 -16.90 41.41
C ALA A 360 58.78 -18.16 41.48
N LYS A 361 58.62 -18.76 42.67
CA LYS A 361 57.65 -19.85 42.89
C LYS A 361 56.23 -19.32 43.01
N ASP A 362 56.06 -18.16 43.65
CA ASP A 362 54.76 -17.55 43.84
C ASP A 362 54.18 -17.05 42.49
N LEU A 363 55.00 -16.40 41.66
CA LEU A 363 54.63 -16.06 40.27
C LEU A 363 54.33 -17.29 39.39
N ARG A 364 55.04 -18.41 39.59
CA ARG A 364 54.74 -19.67 38.88
C ARG A 364 53.38 -20.24 39.30
N ASN A 365 53.02 -20.16 40.58
CA ASN A 365 51.72 -20.60 41.09
C ASN A 365 50.57 -19.72 40.56
N GLU A 366 50.80 -18.39 40.45
CA GLU A 366 49.84 -17.46 39.87
C GLU A 366 49.63 -17.73 38.38
N ASN A 367 50.71 -17.95 37.62
CA ASN A 367 50.62 -18.27 36.19
C ASN A 367 49.95 -19.64 35.94
N GLU A 368 50.22 -20.66 36.77
CA GLU A 368 49.46 -21.92 36.76
C GLU A 368 47.96 -21.72 37.07
N THR A 369 47.62 -20.72 37.89
CA THR A 369 46.22 -20.43 38.25
C THR A 369 45.50 -19.73 37.10
N LEU A 370 46.15 -18.76 36.45
CA LEU A 370 45.65 -18.12 35.23
C LEU A 370 45.50 -19.13 34.09
N GLN A 371 46.45 -20.05 33.92
CA GLN A 371 46.37 -21.09 32.89
C GLN A 371 45.21 -22.07 33.14
N LYS A 372 44.91 -22.41 34.40
CA LYS A 372 43.72 -23.20 34.79
C LYS A 372 42.42 -22.43 34.53
N GLN A 373 42.37 -21.13 34.85
CA GLN A 373 41.22 -20.28 34.52
C GLN A 373 40.98 -20.19 33.00
N PHE A 374 42.04 -20.02 32.21
CA PHE A 374 41.95 -20.01 30.75
C PHE A 374 41.45 -21.34 30.17
N GLN A 375 41.96 -22.48 30.68
CA GLN A 375 41.44 -23.81 30.30
C GLN A 375 39.98 -24.00 30.69
N GLN A 376 39.56 -23.47 31.85
CA GLN A 376 38.18 -23.53 32.31
C GLN A 376 37.24 -22.68 31.44
N SER A 377 37.65 -21.46 31.08
CA SER A 377 36.93 -20.60 30.12
C SER A 377 36.85 -21.21 28.72
N ALA A 378 37.94 -21.80 28.23
CA ALA A 378 37.94 -22.51 26.95
C ALA A 378 36.99 -23.72 26.96
N SER A 379 36.90 -24.46 28.08
CA SER A 379 35.96 -25.56 28.23
C SER A 379 34.50 -25.10 28.19
N ILE A 380 34.17 -23.93 28.75
CA ILE A 380 32.82 -23.35 28.73
C ILE A 380 32.43 -22.94 27.30
N LEU A 381 33.33 -22.27 26.58
CA LEU A 381 33.11 -21.86 25.19
C LEU A 381 32.93 -23.04 24.23
N VAL A 382 33.54 -24.20 24.52
CA VAL A 382 33.29 -25.44 23.77
C VAL A 382 31.89 -25.99 24.07
N SER A 383 31.46 -26.06 25.33
CA SER A 383 30.08 -26.51 25.64
C SER A 383 29.00 -25.58 25.07
N GLU A 384 29.19 -24.25 25.13
CA GLU A 384 28.27 -23.27 24.54
C GLU A 384 28.21 -23.34 23.00
N ARG A 385 29.25 -23.90 22.37
CA ARG A 385 29.24 -24.19 20.94
C ARG A 385 28.51 -25.50 20.68
N ASP A 386 28.81 -26.57 21.41
CA ASP A 386 28.15 -27.86 21.24
C ASP A 386 26.63 -27.76 21.47
N GLU A 387 26.18 -26.92 22.42
CA GLU A 387 24.76 -26.60 22.64
C GLU A 387 24.12 -25.84 21.45
N ARG A 388 24.86 -24.93 20.80
CA ARG A 388 24.40 -24.23 19.58
C ARG A 388 24.36 -25.15 18.37
N ASP A 389 25.36 -26.02 18.21
CA ASP A 389 25.41 -27.01 17.14
C ASP A 389 24.22 -28.00 17.29
N GLN A 390 23.85 -28.38 18.52
CA GLN A 390 22.63 -29.17 18.81
C GLN A 390 21.33 -28.41 18.48
N MET A 391 21.22 -27.12 18.84
CA MET A 391 20.04 -26.30 18.50
C MET A 391 19.85 -26.15 16.98
N LEU A 392 20.94 -26.05 16.22
CA LEU A 392 20.90 -26.00 14.75
C LEU A 392 20.40 -27.32 14.14
N ASP A 393 20.84 -28.46 14.66
CA ASP A 393 20.33 -29.76 14.22
C ASP A 393 18.84 -29.97 14.60
N ASP A 394 18.42 -29.54 15.79
CA ASP A 394 17.00 -29.58 16.21
C ASP A 394 16.13 -28.69 15.32
N HIS A 395 16.57 -27.47 14.98
CA HIS A 395 15.86 -26.58 14.05
C HIS A 395 15.77 -27.17 12.63
N LYS A 396 16.86 -27.77 12.14
CA LYS A 396 16.91 -28.45 10.85
C LYS A 396 15.96 -29.64 10.76
N ASN A 397 15.80 -30.40 11.85
CA ASN A 397 14.82 -31.48 11.95
C ASN A 397 13.38 -30.93 11.89
N LEU A 398 13.10 -29.80 12.55
CA LEU A 398 11.79 -29.13 12.51
C LEU A 398 11.44 -28.67 11.09
N CYS A 399 12.39 -28.08 10.35
CA CYS A 399 12.18 -27.69 8.95
C CYS A 399 11.84 -28.89 8.06
N GLN A 400 12.51 -30.03 8.23
CA GLN A 400 12.21 -31.27 7.48
C GLN A 400 10.81 -31.83 7.81
N GLU A 401 10.32 -31.65 9.04
CA GLU A 401 8.96 -32.03 9.41
C GLU A 401 7.91 -31.12 8.76
N TYR A 402 8.17 -29.81 8.67
CA TYR A 402 7.33 -28.88 7.90
C TYR A 402 7.29 -29.21 6.40
N ASP A 403 8.45 -29.44 5.76
CA ASP A 403 8.52 -29.87 4.35
C ASP A 403 7.70 -31.14 4.10
N SER A 404 7.78 -32.09 5.03
CA SER A 404 7.00 -33.34 4.97
C SER A 404 5.49 -33.09 5.06
N GLN A 405 5.05 -32.15 5.90
CA GLN A 405 3.63 -31.77 5.99
C GLN A 405 3.16 -31.03 4.73
N ILE A 406 3.99 -30.17 4.16
CA ILE A 406 3.73 -29.45 2.90
C ILE A 406 3.55 -30.45 1.74
N GLN A 407 4.40 -31.47 1.62
CA GLN A 407 4.22 -32.52 0.59
C GLN A 407 2.93 -33.34 0.77
N VAL A 408 2.52 -33.62 2.02
CA VAL A 408 1.24 -34.27 2.31
C VAL A 408 0.05 -33.38 1.93
N PHE A 409 0.15 -32.07 2.13
CA PHE A 409 -0.86 -31.10 1.71
C PHE A 409 -1.00 -31.05 0.18
N PHE A 410 0.10 -30.86 -0.55
CA PHE A 410 0.09 -30.87 -2.02
C PHE A 410 -0.45 -32.19 -2.59
N SER A 411 -0.10 -33.33 -2.00
CA SER A 411 -0.62 -34.64 -2.40
C SER A 411 -2.16 -34.74 -2.28
N LYS A 412 -2.75 -34.16 -1.22
CA LYS A 412 -4.21 -34.10 -1.05
C LYS A 412 -4.87 -33.11 -2.02
N LEU A 413 -4.22 -31.99 -2.29
CA LEU A 413 -4.71 -30.97 -3.22
C LEU A 413 -4.80 -31.56 -4.64
N PHE A 414 -3.76 -32.26 -5.08
CA PHE A 414 -3.73 -32.97 -6.38
C PHE A 414 -4.84 -34.04 -6.50
N GLN A 415 -5.05 -34.87 -5.45
CA GLN A 415 -6.15 -35.85 -5.42
C GLN A 415 -7.55 -35.21 -5.49
N THR A 416 -7.69 -34.02 -4.91
CA THR A 416 -8.96 -33.26 -4.93
C THR A 416 -9.23 -32.69 -6.32
N GLU A 417 -8.19 -32.22 -7.01
CA GLU A 417 -8.28 -31.70 -8.37
C GLU A 417 -8.54 -32.81 -9.41
N GLU A 418 -7.89 -33.96 -9.27
CA GLU A 418 -8.19 -35.15 -10.08
C GLU A 418 -9.64 -35.62 -9.88
N SER A 419 -10.15 -35.55 -8.64
CA SER A 419 -11.56 -35.82 -8.33
C SER A 419 -12.52 -34.80 -8.99
N ARG A 420 -12.18 -33.51 -9.01
CA ARG A 420 -12.96 -32.48 -9.73
C ARG A 420 -13.03 -32.78 -11.23
N LYS A 421 -11.92 -33.19 -11.84
CA LYS A 421 -11.85 -33.55 -13.26
C LYS A 421 -12.81 -34.70 -13.60
N ILE A 422 -12.78 -35.78 -12.82
CA ILE A 422 -13.69 -36.93 -12.97
C ILE A 422 -15.16 -36.51 -12.85
N HIS A 423 -15.49 -35.62 -11.90
CA HIS A 423 -16.86 -35.09 -11.77
C HIS A 423 -17.27 -34.17 -12.93
N GLY A 424 -16.35 -33.40 -13.50
CA GLY A 424 -16.57 -32.60 -14.70
C GLY A 424 -16.91 -33.47 -15.92
N ASP A 425 -16.13 -34.54 -16.15
CA ASP A 425 -16.35 -35.49 -17.23
C ASP A 425 -17.71 -36.20 -17.09
N HIS A 426 -18.08 -36.61 -15.88
CA HIS A 426 -19.38 -37.24 -15.63
C HIS A 426 -20.56 -36.28 -15.82
N ARG A 427 -20.41 -34.99 -15.45
CA ARG A 427 -21.42 -33.95 -15.73
C ARG A 427 -21.64 -33.79 -17.24
N ASN A 428 -20.56 -33.79 -18.03
CA ASN A 428 -20.63 -33.69 -19.49
C ASN A 428 -21.33 -34.92 -20.12
N GLU A 429 -21.07 -36.12 -19.59
CA GLU A 429 -21.75 -37.35 -20.00
C GLU A 429 -23.26 -37.30 -19.74
N ILE A 430 -23.68 -36.78 -18.57
CA ILE A 430 -25.10 -36.59 -18.23
C ILE A 430 -25.77 -35.58 -19.16
N MET A 431 -25.12 -34.43 -19.42
CA MET A 431 -25.63 -33.42 -20.36
C MET A 431 -25.82 -33.99 -21.78
N HIS A 432 -24.91 -34.86 -22.24
CA HIS A 432 -25.05 -35.53 -23.53
C HIS A 432 -26.25 -36.51 -23.55
N LYS A 433 -26.53 -37.21 -22.44
CA LYS A 433 -27.68 -38.12 -22.33
C LYS A 433 -29.01 -37.36 -22.31
N VAL A 434 -29.11 -36.25 -21.60
CA VAL A 434 -30.30 -35.37 -21.61
C VAL A 434 -30.59 -34.90 -23.04
N LYS A 435 -29.57 -34.42 -23.76
CA LYS A 435 -29.71 -33.95 -25.14
C LYS A 435 -30.12 -35.04 -26.14
N ILE A 436 -29.83 -36.32 -25.87
CA ILE A 436 -30.33 -37.44 -26.69
C ILE A 436 -31.83 -37.66 -26.45
N LEU A 437 -32.29 -37.54 -25.20
CA LEU A 437 -33.69 -37.75 -24.82
C LEU A 437 -34.60 -36.62 -25.33
N GLU A 438 -34.13 -35.36 -25.30
CA GLU A 438 -34.84 -34.22 -25.91
C GLU A 438 -35.12 -34.47 -27.40
N ASN A 439 -34.13 -34.92 -28.17
CA ASN A 439 -34.28 -35.26 -29.59
C ASN A 439 -35.17 -36.49 -29.88
N GLN A 440 -35.60 -37.24 -28.85
CA GLN A 440 -36.53 -38.37 -29.00
C GLN A 440 -37.98 -38.01 -28.71
N GLY A 441 -38.25 -36.88 -28.03
CA GLY A 441 -39.61 -36.35 -27.83
C GLY A 441 -40.24 -35.92 -29.15
N ASP A 442 -39.52 -35.11 -29.92
CA ASP A 442 -39.98 -34.50 -31.18
C ASP A 442 -40.38 -35.51 -32.27
N PHE A 443 -39.95 -36.78 -32.16
CA PHE A 443 -40.25 -37.82 -33.14
C PHE A 443 -41.63 -38.48 -32.95
N LEU A 444 -42.24 -38.35 -31.77
CA LEU A 444 -43.51 -39.02 -31.45
C LEU A 444 -44.75 -38.17 -31.77
N GLU A 445 -44.61 -36.86 -31.89
CA GLU A 445 -45.73 -35.93 -32.06
C GLU A 445 -46.24 -35.81 -33.51
N GLN A 446 -45.51 -36.38 -34.48
CA GLN A 446 -45.75 -36.17 -35.92
C GLN A 446 -46.50 -37.30 -36.64
N LYS A 447 -47.10 -38.28 -35.93
CA LYS A 447 -47.57 -39.54 -36.53
C LYS A 447 -49.08 -39.84 -36.45
N ILE A 448 -49.93 -38.85 -36.17
CA ILE A 448 -51.39 -39.04 -36.09
C ILE A 448 -52.14 -37.96 -36.87
N GLN A 449 -52.39 -38.18 -38.18
CA GLN A 449 -53.54 -37.62 -38.92
C GLN A 449 -53.63 -38.13 -40.39
N ILE A 450 -54.88 -38.17 -40.94
CA ILE A 450 -55.29 -38.31 -42.37
C ILE A 450 -55.16 -39.73 -43.00
N SER A 451 -56.11 -40.31 -43.76
CA SER A 451 -57.57 -40.09 -43.92
C SER A 451 -58.24 -41.20 -44.79
N GLU A 452 -59.53 -41.47 -44.53
CA GLU A 452 -60.66 -41.61 -45.50
C GLU A 452 -60.81 -42.80 -46.51
N ILE A 453 -62.04 -42.87 -47.06
CA ILE A 453 -62.83 -44.04 -47.51
C ILE A 453 -63.37 -43.77 -48.94
N ASP A 454 -63.79 -44.81 -49.69
CA ASP A 454 -64.55 -44.67 -50.95
C ASP A 454 -65.88 -45.46 -50.95
N LEU A 455 -66.90 -44.93 -51.64
CA LEU A 455 -68.31 -45.31 -51.49
C LEU A 455 -68.82 -46.28 -52.58
N ASP A 456 -68.92 -47.57 -52.24
CA ASP A 456 -69.91 -48.49 -52.85
C ASP A 456 -70.60 -49.41 -51.81
N ALA A 457 -70.35 -49.15 -50.52
CA ALA A 457 -70.84 -49.95 -49.38
C ALA A 457 -72.22 -49.50 -48.83
N PHE A 458 -72.79 -48.41 -49.35
CA PHE A 458 -73.95 -47.67 -48.81
C PHE A 458 -75.28 -48.45 -48.69
N LYS A 459 -75.31 -49.73 -49.09
CA LYS A 459 -76.45 -50.66 -48.86
C LYS A 459 -76.20 -51.67 -47.73
N THR A 460 -74.95 -52.01 -47.46
CA THR A 460 -74.56 -52.71 -46.23
C THR A 460 -74.60 -51.73 -45.05
N GLU A 461 -74.34 -50.45 -45.34
CA GLU A 461 -74.25 -49.34 -44.39
C GLU A 461 -75.53 -49.04 -43.60
N LEU A 462 -76.73 -49.44 -44.04
CA LEU A 462 -77.96 -49.29 -43.24
C LEU A 462 -78.22 -50.43 -42.24
N GLU A 463 -77.63 -51.60 -42.48
CA GLU A 463 -77.67 -52.74 -41.56
C GLU A 463 -76.45 -52.73 -40.62
N LEU A 464 -75.33 -52.19 -41.13
CA LEU A 464 -74.20 -51.73 -40.32
C LEU A 464 -74.61 -50.55 -39.43
N LEU A 465 -75.22 -49.46 -39.90
CA LEU A 465 -75.60 -48.30 -39.05
C LEU A 465 -76.36 -48.66 -37.76
N ARG A 466 -77.07 -49.79 -37.74
CA ARG A 466 -77.81 -50.27 -36.57
C ARG A 466 -76.92 -51.02 -35.57
N ASN A 467 -75.90 -51.72 -36.04
CA ASN A 467 -74.83 -52.28 -35.22
C ASN A 467 -73.81 -51.19 -34.87
N ASP A 468 -73.47 -50.31 -35.81
CA ASP A 468 -72.61 -49.14 -35.63
C ASP A 468 -73.23 -48.17 -34.64
N TYR A 469 -74.56 -47.95 -34.57
CA TYR A 469 -75.10 -47.16 -33.44
C TYR A 469 -74.87 -47.82 -32.07
N SER A 470 -74.82 -49.16 -32.01
CA SER A 470 -74.45 -49.90 -30.78
C SER A 470 -72.94 -49.94 -30.56
N LEU A 471 -72.15 -49.90 -31.64
CA LEU A 471 -70.69 -49.95 -31.62
C LEU A 471 -70.14 -48.55 -31.31
N ASP A 472 -70.73 -47.49 -31.87
CA ASP A 472 -70.56 -46.08 -31.57
C ASP A 472 -71.06 -45.76 -30.17
N GLU A 473 -72.16 -46.35 -29.69
CA GLU A 473 -72.51 -46.23 -28.27
C GLU A 473 -71.46 -46.94 -27.38
N GLN A 474 -70.86 -48.05 -27.83
CA GLN A 474 -69.72 -48.68 -27.14
C GLN A 474 -68.45 -47.83 -27.20
N VAL A 475 -68.07 -47.32 -28.38
CA VAL A 475 -66.88 -46.51 -28.66
C VAL A 475 -67.01 -45.14 -28.01
N PHE A 476 -68.20 -44.54 -27.95
CA PHE A 476 -68.48 -43.32 -27.20
C PHE A 476 -68.43 -43.55 -25.70
N ASN A 477 -68.87 -44.72 -25.21
CA ASN A 477 -68.67 -45.09 -23.80
C ASN A 477 -67.20 -45.41 -23.48
N GLU A 478 -66.44 -46.01 -24.41
CA GLU A 478 -64.99 -46.23 -24.29
C GLU A 478 -64.25 -44.89 -24.32
N GLN A 479 -64.54 -43.99 -25.26
CA GLN A 479 -64.01 -42.61 -25.30
C GLN A 479 -64.40 -41.82 -24.05
N ILE A 480 -65.61 -42.00 -23.49
CA ILE A 480 -65.98 -41.41 -22.20
C ILE A 480 -65.20 -42.03 -21.04
N GLN A 481 -64.88 -43.33 -21.06
CA GLN A 481 -64.00 -43.92 -20.06
C GLN A 481 -62.54 -43.47 -20.23
N GLU A 482 -62.06 -43.31 -21.45
CA GLU A 482 -60.71 -42.84 -21.79
C GLU A 482 -60.55 -41.37 -21.40
N LEU A 483 -61.53 -40.51 -21.70
CA LEU A 483 -61.61 -39.14 -21.20
C LEU A 483 -61.71 -39.08 -19.67
N ARG A 484 -62.46 -39.98 -19.02
CA ARG A 484 -62.49 -40.07 -17.55
C ARG A 484 -61.16 -40.55 -16.96
N GLY A 485 -60.46 -41.44 -17.66
CA GLY A 485 -59.10 -41.87 -17.32
C GLY A 485 -58.12 -40.70 -17.40
N SER A 486 -58.09 -40.01 -18.53
CA SER A 486 -57.24 -38.84 -18.75
C SER A 486 -57.56 -37.69 -17.78
N ILE A 487 -58.84 -37.42 -17.50
CA ILE A 487 -59.25 -36.46 -16.45
C ILE A 487 -58.81 -36.95 -15.06
N SER A 488 -58.85 -38.26 -14.77
CA SER A 488 -58.35 -38.79 -13.50
C SER A 488 -56.83 -38.63 -13.37
N GLU A 489 -56.08 -38.89 -14.44
CA GLU A 489 -54.62 -38.73 -14.52
C GLU A 489 -54.23 -37.25 -14.34
N GLN A 490 -54.90 -36.34 -15.05
CA GLN A 490 -54.73 -34.90 -14.87
C GLN A 490 -55.05 -34.44 -13.44
N ASN A 491 -56.08 -35.00 -12.79
CA ASN A 491 -56.39 -34.68 -11.39
C ASN A 491 -55.33 -35.21 -10.43
N THR A 492 -54.71 -36.37 -10.69
CA THR A 492 -53.55 -36.84 -9.92
C THR A 492 -52.33 -35.96 -10.14
N GLU A 493 -52.05 -35.55 -11.38
CA GLU A 493 -50.95 -34.64 -11.71
C GLU A 493 -51.13 -33.26 -11.05
N ILE A 494 -52.34 -32.70 -11.07
CA ILE A 494 -52.69 -31.46 -10.35
C ILE A 494 -52.51 -31.62 -8.83
N SER A 495 -52.75 -32.82 -8.28
CA SER A 495 -52.49 -33.10 -6.86
C SER A 495 -50.99 -33.11 -6.56
N ASP A 496 -50.20 -33.83 -7.35
CA ASP A 496 -48.73 -33.91 -7.20
C ASP A 496 -48.06 -32.54 -7.39
N LEU A 497 -48.57 -31.71 -8.32
CA LEU A 497 -48.11 -30.33 -8.51
C LEU A 497 -48.44 -29.43 -7.31
N ARG A 498 -49.61 -29.59 -6.68
CA ARG A 498 -49.95 -28.87 -5.44
C ARG A 498 -49.06 -29.29 -4.27
N ASP A 499 -48.78 -30.57 -4.12
CA ASP A 499 -47.89 -31.06 -3.06
C ASP A 499 -46.44 -30.59 -3.27
N ARG A 500 -45.97 -30.55 -4.52
CA ARG A 500 -44.70 -29.91 -4.88
C ARG A 500 -44.68 -28.41 -4.57
N LEU A 501 -45.76 -27.67 -4.87
CA LEU A 501 -45.86 -26.24 -4.56
C LEU A 501 -45.79 -26.01 -3.03
N ASN A 502 -46.53 -26.79 -2.25
CA ASN A 502 -46.50 -26.76 -0.79
C ASN A 502 -45.09 -27.09 -0.24
N GLN A 503 -44.37 -28.02 -0.88
CA GLN A 503 -42.99 -28.36 -0.52
C GLN A 503 -42.02 -27.19 -0.79
N VAL A 504 -42.16 -26.51 -1.93
CA VAL A 504 -41.35 -25.33 -2.28
C VAL A 504 -41.64 -24.16 -1.34
N GLU A 505 -42.90 -23.92 -0.95
CA GLU A 505 -43.24 -22.92 0.08
C GLU A 505 -42.56 -23.21 1.42
N CYS A 506 -42.55 -24.47 1.86
CA CYS A 506 -41.86 -24.87 3.09
C CYS A 506 -40.34 -24.64 2.99
N GLN A 507 -39.73 -24.88 1.83
CA GLN A 507 -38.32 -24.59 1.59
C GLN A 507 -38.02 -23.08 1.61
N ARG A 508 -38.87 -22.25 0.97
CA ARG A 508 -38.78 -20.78 1.01
C ARG A 508 -38.83 -20.26 2.45
N LYS A 509 -39.84 -20.65 3.24
CA LYS A 509 -39.98 -20.27 4.66
C LYS A 509 -38.76 -20.69 5.50
N SER A 510 -38.12 -21.82 5.17
CA SER A 510 -36.88 -22.26 5.82
C SER A 510 -35.65 -21.43 5.41
N LEU A 511 -35.59 -20.94 4.17
CA LEU A 511 -34.54 -20.05 3.69
C LEU A 511 -34.69 -18.64 4.27
N ASP A 512 -35.91 -18.10 4.32
CA ASP A 512 -36.20 -16.78 4.91
C ASP A 512 -35.72 -16.71 6.37
N LEU A 513 -35.98 -17.76 7.17
CA LEU A 513 -35.47 -17.90 8.54
C LEU A 513 -33.93 -17.97 8.65
N LYS A 514 -33.25 -18.54 7.65
CA LYS A 514 -31.77 -18.57 7.61
C LYS A 514 -31.21 -17.19 7.27
N VAL A 515 -31.84 -16.47 6.34
CA VAL A 515 -31.46 -15.10 5.96
C VAL A 515 -31.63 -14.15 7.14
N GLU A 516 -32.74 -14.22 7.88
CA GLU A 516 -32.92 -13.38 9.08
C GLU A 516 -31.87 -13.68 10.14
N LYS A 517 -31.56 -14.96 10.40
CA LYS A 517 -30.48 -15.33 11.33
C LYS A 517 -29.13 -14.75 10.89
N GLN A 518 -28.78 -14.84 9.61
CA GLN A 518 -27.52 -14.30 9.09
C GLN A 518 -27.42 -12.77 9.21
N LYS A 519 -28.55 -12.04 9.12
CA LYS A 519 -28.59 -10.59 9.39
C LYS A 519 -28.34 -10.27 10.87
N LEU A 520 -28.86 -11.09 11.78
CA LEU A 520 -28.57 -10.97 13.21
C LEU A 520 -27.09 -11.24 13.52
N ASP A 521 -26.51 -12.28 12.92
CA ASP A 521 -25.09 -12.63 13.07
C ASP A 521 -24.19 -11.49 12.52
N LEU A 522 -24.51 -10.90 11.35
CA LEU A 522 -23.80 -9.72 10.80
C LEU A 522 -23.83 -8.52 11.75
N GLY A 523 -24.99 -8.17 12.31
CA GLY A 523 -25.13 -7.07 13.27
C GLY A 523 -24.45 -7.29 14.62
N SER A 524 -23.94 -8.50 14.92
CA SER A 524 -22.97 -8.70 16.01
C SER A 524 -21.53 -8.45 15.59
N TYR A 525 -21.12 -8.88 14.39
CA TYR A 525 -19.77 -8.61 13.89
C TYR A 525 -19.52 -7.12 13.63
N GLU A 526 -20.50 -6.38 13.12
CA GLU A 526 -20.43 -4.91 13.00
C GLU A 526 -20.11 -4.22 14.34
N LYS A 527 -20.63 -4.75 15.46
CA LYS A 527 -20.34 -4.23 16.80
C LYS A 527 -18.99 -4.67 17.35
N GLU A 528 -18.54 -5.89 17.05
CA GLU A 528 -17.18 -6.30 17.43
C GLU A 528 -16.14 -5.48 16.67
N ILE A 529 -16.38 -5.13 15.41
CA ILE A 529 -15.55 -4.19 14.63
C ILE A 529 -15.59 -2.79 15.27
N GLU A 530 -16.76 -2.24 15.57
CA GLU A 530 -16.90 -0.94 16.25
C GLU A 530 -16.18 -0.94 17.63
N GLU A 531 -16.25 -2.03 18.39
CA GLU A 531 -15.51 -2.17 19.66
C GLU A 531 -13.99 -2.26 19.43
N ILE A 532 -13.52 -2.93 18.37
CA ILE A 532 -12.08 -3.03 18.02
C ILE A 532 -11.51 -1.68 17.56
N GLU A 533 -12.22 -0.94 16.70
CA GLU A 533 -11.82 0.42 16.29
C GLU A 533 -11.74 1.36 17.51
N ASN A 534 -12.68 1.25 18.44
CA ASN A 534 -12.69 2.03 19.69
C ASN A 534 -11.59 1.63 20.70
N LEU A 535 -10.87 0.50 20.53
CA LEU A 535 -9.72 0.16 21.39
C LEU A 535 -8.49 1.06 21.12
N GLY A 536 -8.48 1.80 20.01
CA GLY A 536 -7.50 2.86 19.74
C GLY A 536 -6.06 2.35 19.67
N TYR A 537 -5.84 1.18 19.06
CA TYR A 537 -4.50 0.60 18.91
C TYR A 537 -3.54 1.54 18.18
N ASP A 538 -4.00 2.27 17.16
CA ASP A 538 -3.20 3.29 16.45
C ASP A 538 -2.71 4.40 17.38
N GLN A 539 -3.55 4.84 18.33
CA GLN A 539 -3.16 5.81 19.35
C GLN A 539 -2.09 5.22 20.29
N GLN A 540 -2.19 3.94 20.65
CA GLN A 540 -1.19 3.26 21.48
C GLN A 540 0.14 3.08 20.74
N VAL A 541 0.12 2.73 19.45
CA VAL A 541 1.32 2.62 18.59
C VAL A 541 1.96 4.01 18.42
N THR A 542 1.16 5.04 18.14
CA THR A 542 1.64 6.43 18.00
C THR A 542 2.26 6.95 19.30
N ASP A 543 1.62 6.69 20.45
CA ASP A 543 2.16 7.07 21.77
C ASP A 543 3.46 6.31 22.10
N LEU A 544 3.56 5.03 21.74
CA LEU A 544 4.80 4.23 21.89
C LEU A 544 5.93 4.75 20.99
N GLN A 545 5.65 5.04 19.72
CA GLN A 545 6.62 5.66 18.79
C GLN A 545 7.09 7.05 19.29
N GLY A 546 6.17 7.86 19.83
CA GLY A 546 6.49 9.14 20.46
C GLY A 546 7.40 9.01 21.69
N ARG A 547 7.16 7.97 22.51
CA ARG A 547 8.04 7.62 23.65
C ARG A 547 9.40 7.12 23.19
N LEU A 548 9.46 6.20 22.23
CA LEU A 548 10.70 5.66 21.65
C LEU A 548 11.58 6.81 21.14
N LYS A 549 11.02 7.69 20.29
CA LYS A 549 11.71 8.89 19.79
C LYS A 549 12.20 9.82 20.90
N THR A 550 11.49 9.88 22.04
CA THR A 550 11.93 10.67 23.19
C THR A 550 13.12 10.03 23.91
N VAL A 551 13.10 8.70 24.09
CA VAL A 551 14.17 7.89 24.68
C VAL A 551 15.43 7.91 23.80
N GLU A 552 15.28 7.75 22.48
CA GLU A 552 16.38 7.84 21.51
C GLU A 552 17.08 9.20 21.55
N ASN A 553 16.31 10.30 21.61
CA ASN A 553 16.88 11.65 21.73
C ASN A 553 17.66 11.84 23.04
N GLN A 554 17.19 11.26 24.15
CA GLN A 554 17.92 11.27 25.42
C GLN A 554 19.21 10.42 25.35
N ARG A 555 19.15 9.24 24.74
CA ARG A 555 20.33 8.40 24.48
C ARG A 555 21.36 9.15 23.65
N ARG A 556 20.94 9.77 22.54
CA ARG A 556 21.80 10.57 21.65
C ARG A 556 22.43 11.75 22.40
N GLN A 557 21.67 12.49 23.19
CA GLN A 557 22.20 13.58 24.02
C GLN A 557 23.25 13.07 25.03
N HIS A 558 23.02 11.93 25.69
CA HIS A 558 24.01 11.36 26.62
C HIS A 558 25.23 10.78 25.93
N GLN A 559 25.10 10.33 24.68
CA GLN A 559 26.22 9.90 23.85
C GLN A 559 27.07 11.10 23.39
N ASP A 560 26.46 12.22 22.97
CA ASP A 560 27.17 13.47 22.70
C ASP A 560 27.91 13.99 23.95
N ASP A 561 27.31 13.88 25.13
CA ASP A 561 27.94 14.24 26.41
C ASP A 561 29.10 13.29 26.77
N LEU A 562 28.97 12.00 26.46
CA LEU A 562 30.02 10.98 26.63
C LEU A 562 31.22 11.27 25.72
N GLU A 563 31.01 11.57 24.44
CA GLU A 563 32.07 11.91 23.49
C GLU A 563 32.80 13.21 23.90
N LYS A 564 32.07 14.23 24.37
CA LYS A 564 32.67 15.45 24.95
C LYS A 564 33.51 15.15 26.20
N ALA A 565 33.07 14.22 27.04
CA ALA A 565 33.82 13.82 28.22
C ALA A 565 35.08 13.00 27.85
N GLN A 566 34.99 12.12 26.85
CA GLN A 566 36.12 11.33 26.34
C GLN A 566 37.17 12.22 25.65
N THR A 567 36.78 13.12 24.75
CA THR A 567 37.71 14.07 24.09
C THR A 567 38.42 14.98 25.09
N ASN A 568 37.73 15.43 26.14
CA ASN A 568 38.31 16.17 27.26
C ASN A 568 39.32 15.30 28.05
N LEU A 569 38.96 14.05 28.36
CA LEU A 569 39.85 13.09 29.02
C LEU A 569 41.13 12.85 28.22
N THR A 570 41.04 12.56 26.92
CA THR A 570 42.19 12.38 26.02
C THR A 570 43.07 13.63 25.93
N SER A 571 42.45 14.82 25.89
CA SER A 571 43.17 16.11 25.92
C SER A 571 43.94 16.33 27.23
N LYS A 572 43.41 15.84 28.37
CA LYS A 572 44.09 15.90 29.67
C LYS A 572 45.20 14.84 29.82
N LEU A 573 45.00 13.64 29.29
CA LEU A 573 46.00 12.57 29.30
C LEU A 573 47.23 12.92 28.46
N THR A 574 47.03 13.37 27.22
CA THR A 574 48.14 13.82 26.34
C THR A 574 48.93 14.99 26.93
N LEU A 575 48.25 15.93 27.61
CA LEU A 575 48.92 17.03 28.32
C LEU A 575 49.68 16.55 29.56
N PHE A 576 49.19 15.53 30.26
CA PHE A 576 49.86 14.88 31.38
C PHE A 576 51.14 14.15 30.94
N GLU A 577 51.05 13.30 29.92
CA GLU A 577 52.17 12.56 29.33
C GLU A 577 53.28 13.53 28.86
N GLY A 578 52.90 14.56 28.11
CA GLY A 578 53.83 15.59 27.63
C GLY A 578 54.43 16.49 28.73
N LEU A 579 53.95 16.44 29.97
CA LEU A 579 54.60 17.06 31.13
C LEU A 579 55.57 16.07 31.81
N GLU A 580 55.18 14.80 31.94
CA GLU A 580 56.01 13.76 32.54
C GLU A 580 57.27 13.46 31.70
N GLU A 581 57.15 13.40 30.37
CA GLU A 581 58.29 13.22 29.46
C GLU A 581 59.31 14.37 29.59
N ARG A 582 58.86 15.62 29.57
CA ARG A 582 59.72 16.81 29.77
C ARG A 582 60.43 16.77 31.12
N ARG A 583 59.72 16.42 32.20
CA ARG A 583 60.28 16.30 33.55
C ARG A 583 61.35 15.21 33.63
N ASN A 584 61.14 14.07 32.95
CA ASN A 584 62.09 12.96 32.93
C ASN A 584 63.35 13.34 32.13
N LYS A 585 63.19 13.99 30.97
CA LYS A 585 64.31 14.48 30.16
C LYS A 585 65.16 15.53 30.87
N GLU A 586 64.55 16.53 31.52
CA GLU A 586 65.29 17.53 32.31
C GLU A 586 66.10 16.88 33.45
N ARG A 587 65.57 15.83 34.09
CA ARG A 587 66.29 15.07 35.13
C ARG A 587 67.49 14.32 34.55
N GLU A 588 67.34 13.70 33.38
CA GLU A 588 68.41 12.97 32.70
C GLU A 588 69.54 13.89 32.23
N ASP A 589 69.22 15.00 31.55
CA ASP A 589 70.17 16.01 31.10
C ASP A 589 71.02 16.57 32.27
N HIS A 590 70.38 16.81 33.43
CA HIS A 590 71.08 17.25 34.63
C HIS A 590 71.94 16.15 35.28
N ALA A 591 71.49 14.89 35.30
CA ALA A 591 72.25 13.77 35.83
C ALA A 591 73.55 13.54 35.03
N GLN A 592 73.45 13.51 33.69
CA GLN A 592 74.60 13.38 32.79
C GLN A 592 75.62 14.51 33.00
N ARG A 593 75.15 15.75 33.22
CA ARG A 593 76.03 16.89 33.51
C ARG A 593 76.79 16.74 34.83
N ILE A 594 76.16 16.26 35.90
CA ILE A 594 76.87 15.99 37.17
C ILE A 594 77.92 14.89 36.97
N GLU A 595 77.54 13.79 36.30
CA GLU A 595 78.43 12.64 36.12
C GLU A 595 79.70 13.01 35.35
N SER A 596 79.58 13.88 34.33
CA SER A 596 80.71 14.45 33.59
C SER A 596 81.67 15.24 34.49
N GLU A 597 81.17 16.08 35.40
CA GLU A 597 82.03 16.83 36.33
C GLU A 597 82.64 15.94 37.43
N ILE A 598 81.93 14.91 37.90
CA ILE A 598 82.48 13.91 38.82
C ILE A 598 83.65 13.15 38.17
N MET A 599 83.51 12.74 36.90
CA MET A 599 84.58 12.12 36.12
C MET A 599 85.81 13.04 36.00
N LYS A 600 85.62 14.34 35.72
CA LYS A 600 86.73 15.32 35.68
C LYS A 600 87.44 15.43 37.02
N ILE A 601 86.71 15.53 38.13
CA ILE A 601 87.31 15.60 39.47
C ILE A 601 88.09 14.30 39.79
N ALA A 602 87.58 13.13 39.43
CA ALA A 602 88.28 11.87 39.61
C ALA A 602 89.61 11.83 38.85
N ASN A 603 89.61 12.25 37.57
CA ASN A 603 90.82 12.34 36.74
C ASN A 603 91.83 13.36 37.27
N LEU A 604 91.38 14.53 37.73
CA LEU A 604 92.22 15.53 38.38
C LEU A 604 92.81 15.00 39.70
N GLN A 605 92.04 14.26 40.48
CA GLN A 605 92.52 13.67 41.74
C GLN A 605 93.58 12.58 41.51
N MET A 606 93.45 11.76 40.45
CA MET A 606 94.51 10.84 40.02
C MET A 606 95.78 11.61 39.63
N THR A 607 95.63 12.66 38.80
CA THR A 607 96.75 13.51 38.38
C THR A 607 97.48 14.18 39.56
N ILE A 608 96.73 14.65 40.56
CA ILE A 608 97.28 15.20 41.81
C ILE A 608 98.09 14.14 42.57
N ASN A 609 97.57 12.91 42.70
CA ASN A 609 98.25 11.82 43.39
C ASN A 609 99.57 11.43 42.69
N ASP A 610 99.58 11.39 41.35
CA ASP A 610 100.79 11.10 40.55
C ASP A 610 101.85 12.20 40.67
N ILE A 611 101.43 13.47 40.70
CA ILE A 611 102.35 14.61 40.94
C ILE A 611 102.92 14.56 42.36
N LEU A 612 102.11 14.29 43.38
CA LEU A 612 102.58 14.16 44.77
C LEU A 612 103.60 13.03 44.91
N ARG A 613 103.33 11.86 44.33
CA ARG A 613 104.28 10.74 44.30
C ARG A 613 105.60 11.12 43.60
N SER A 614 105.52 11.87 42.50
CA SER A 614 106.70 12.35 41.78
C SER A 614 107.52 13.34 42.62
N LEU A 615 106.87 14.17 43.43
CA LEU A 615 107.52 15.05 44.40
C LEU A 615 108.20 14.25 45.52
N ASP A 616 107.54 13.27 46.12
CA ASP A 616 108.13 12.39 47.14
C ASP A 616 109.39 11.65 46.59
N GLU A 617 109.32 11.16 45.35
CA GLU A 617 110.45 10.52 44.68
C GLU A 617 111.61 11.50 44.38
N LEU A 618 111.33 12.77 44.11
CA LEU A 618 112.35 13.81 43.95
C LEU A 618 112.96 14.25 45.28
N GLU A 619 112.15 14.43 46.33
CA GLU A 619 112.66 14.76 47.68
C GLU A 619 113.54 13.63 48.22
N SER A 620 113.16 12.37 48.01
CA SER A 620 113.98 11.22 48.35
C SER A 620 115.32 11.20 47.59
N LYS A 621 115.33 11.58 46.30
CA LYS A 621 116.59 11.73 45.52
C LYS A 621 117.43 12.87 46.09
N LEU A 622 116.84 14.05 46.33
CA LEU A 622 117.50 15.25 46.86
C LEU A 622 118.13 15.01 48.24
N ALA A 623 117.51 14.18 49.08
CA ALA A 623 118.02 13.78 50.38
C ALA A 623 119.16 12.75 50.31
N SER A 624 119.24 11.96 49.22
CA SER A 624 120.22 10.89 49.05
C SER A 624 121.53 11.31 48.37
N ASP A 625 121.50 12.38 47.56
CA ASP A 625 122.60 12.72 46.67
C ASP A 625 123.61 13.69 47.32
N GLY A 626 124.85 13.24 47.50
CA GLY A 626 125.90 13.98 48.23
C GLY A 626 126.58 15.09 47.43
N ASN A 627 126.26 15.23 46.14
CA ASN A 627 127.02 16.05 45.18
C ASN A 627 126.22 17.31 44.75
N LYS A 628 126.21 18.32 45.64
CA LYS A 628 125.17 19.36 45.68
C LYS A 628 125.14 20.37 44.53
N ASP A 629 126.28 20.66 43.90
CA ASP A 629 126.44 21.94 43.19
C ASP A 629 125.92 21.97 41.73
N ILE A 630 125.57 20.83 41.13
CA ILE A 630 125.05 20.77 39.74
C ILE A 630 123.72 20.00 39.66
N VAL A 631 123.63 18.83 40.30
CA VAL A 631 122.41 17.99 40.26
C VAL A 631 121.26 18.66 41.03
N GLY A 632 121.56 19.37 42.13
CA GLY A 632 120.57 20.07 42.94
C GLY A 632 119.75 21.09 42.15
N ALA A 633 120.39 21.94 41.34
CA ALA A 633 119.70 22.97 40.57
C ALA A 633 118.77 22.40 39.48
N ALA A 634 119.08 21.22 38.92
CA ALA A 634 118.19 20.56 37.96
C ALA A 634 116.95 19.97 38.66
N LEU A 635 117.15 19.28 39.79
CA LEU A 635 116.06 18.71 40.59
C LEU A 635 115.17 19.80 41.22
N GLU A 636 115.74 20.96 41.59
CA GLU A 636 114.98 22.08 42.15
C GLU A 636 114.08 22.75 41.09
N ASN A 637 114.55 22.91 39.85
CA ASN A 637 113.70 23.33 38.73
C ASN A 637 112.59 22.30 38.42
N GLU A 638 112.88 21.00 38.52
CA GLU A 638 111.88 19.94 38.31
C GLU A 638 110.82 19.94 39.42
N ARG A 639 111.23 20.11 40.69
CA ARG A 639 110.32 20.28 41.84
C ARG A 639 109.42 21.51 41.67
N ASP A 640 109.97 22.65 41.27
CA ASP A 640 109.19 23.88 41.12
C ASP A 640 108.20 23.79 39.94
N SER A 641 108.59 23.10 38.85
CA SER A 641 107.71 22.72 37.74
C SER A 641 106.55 21.82 38.18
N LEU A 642 106.82 20.78 38.97
CA LEU A 642 105.76 19.91 39.53
C LEU A 642 104.90 20.65 40.55
N THR A 643 105.47 21.54 41.34
CA THR A 643 104.74 22.41 42.29
C THR A 643 103.76 23.32 41.56
N LEU A 644 104.17 23.88 40.41
CA LEU A 644 103.29 24.70 39.57
C LEU A 644 102.16 23.87 38.93
N LYS A 645 102.46 22.66 38.46
CA LYS A 645 101.45 21.72 37.95
C LYS A 645 100.46 21.27 39.04
N LEU A 646 100.94 21.00 40.25
CA LEU A 646 100.11 20.67 41.41
C LEU A 646 99.17 21.82 41.75
N LYS A 647 99.69 23.05 41.78
CA LYS A 647 98.88 24.25 42.02
C LYS A 647 97.77 24.40 40.98
N TRP A 648 98.10 24.26 39.69
CA TRP A 648 97.12 24.34 38.61
C TRP A 648 96.05 23.23 38.71
N ALA A 649 96.45 21.99 38.97
CA ALA A 649 95.51 20.87 39.13
C ALA A 649 94.59 21.02 40.36
N LEU A 650 95.08 21.64 41.44
CA LEU A 650 94.26 21.98 42.62
C LEU A 650 93.27 23.10 42.32
N GLU A 651 93.70 24.15 41.62
CA GLU A 651 92.86 25.28 41.20
C GLU A 651 91.74 24.82 40.25
N GLU A 652 92.07 23.98 39.26
CA GLU A 652 91.08 23.39 38.34
C GLU A 652 90.10 22.46 39.07
N ARG A 653 90.58 21.62 40.00
CA ARG A 653 89.70 20.76 40.81
C ARG A 653 88.75 21.57 41.69
N ASP A 654 89.22 22.68 42.25
CA ASP A 654 88.40 23.54 43.10
C ASP A 654 87.40 24.38 42.26
N ASN A 655 87.73 24.70 41.00
CA ASN A 655 86.78 25.22 40.01
C ASN A 655 85.68 24.20 39.70
N SER A 656 86.01 22.98 39.25
CA SER A 656 85.02 21.92 39.01
C SER A 656 84.17 21.62 40.25
N ARG A 657 84.73 21.74 41.45
CA ARG A 657 83.98 21.59 42.71
C ARG A 657 83.00 22.74 42.96
N ASN A 658 83.27 23.95 42.49
CA ASN A 658 82.32 25.06 42.53
C ASN A 658 81.24 24.90 41.46
N ASP A 659 81.59 24.46 40.24
CA ASP A 659 80.63 24.13 39.18
C ASP A 659 79.64 23.05 39.63
N ILE A 660 80.11 22.02 40.35
CA ILE A 660 79.25 21.01 40.98
C ILE A 660 78.33 21.61 42.06
N LYS A 661 78.81 22.58 42.87
CA LYS A 661 77.93 23.24 43.86
C LYS A 661 76.83 24.05 43.17
N GLU A 662 77.17 24.80 42.13
CA GLU A 662 76.20 25.57 41.34
C GLU A 662 75.19 24.63 40.66
N ALA A 663 75.65 23.51 40.09
CA ALA A 663 74.77 22.47 39.56
C ALA A 663 73.84 21.86 40.64
N ILE A 664 74.33 21.65 41.86
CA ILE A 664 73.52 21.17 43.00
C ILE A 664 72.49 22.22 43.45
N GLU A 665 72.82 23.51 43.45
CA GLU A 665 71.86 24.58 43.78
C GLU A 665 70.81 24.75 42.69
N LEU A 666 71.21 24.69 41.42
CA LEU A 666 70.29 24.65 40.27
C LEU A 666 69.34 23.45 40.35
N LEU A 667 69.86 22.26 40.70
CA LEU A 667 69.07 21.06 40.91
C LEU A 667 68.09 21.18 42.08
N ARG A 668 68.46 21.85 43.18
CA ARG A 668 67.53 22.12 44.29
C ARG A 668 66.42 23.08 43.87
N ALA A 669 66.73 24.10 43.08
CA ALA A 669 65.72 25.00 42.51
C ALA A 669 64.78 24.25 41.54
N LYS A 670 65.33 23.43 40.64
CA LYS A 670 64.57 22.55 39.74
C LYS A 670 63.76 21.48 40.47
N GLN A 671 64.24 20.98 41.60
CA GLN A 671 63.50 20.05 42.45
C GLN A 671 62.29 20.73 43.12
N ALA A 672 62.40 22.01 43.50
CA ALA A 672 61.27 22.80 43.99
C ALA A 672 60.26 23.12 42.88
N GLU A 673 60.72 23.38 41.65
CA GLU A 673 59.83 23.50 40.48
C GLU A 673 59.10 22.17 40.22
N ALA A 674 59.81 21.04 40.30
CA ALA A 674 59.24 19.70 40.12
C ALA A 674 58.19 19.35 41.19
N THR A 675 58.35 19.78 42.45
CA THR A 675 57.32 19.55 43.48
C THR A 675 56.05 20.40 43.27
N GLU A 676 56.15 21.55 42.61
CA GLU A 676 54.99 22.34 42.23
C GLU A 676 54.30 21.78 40.96
N GLN A 677 55.09 21.29 39.99
CA GLN A 677 54.56 20.48 38.88
C GLN A 677 53.85 19.22 39.40
N GLU A 678 54.38 18.57 40.44
CA GLU A 678 53.77 17.40 41.08
C GLU A 678 52.43 17.73 41.75
N ARG A 679 52.25 18.94 42.31
CA ARG A 679 50.92 19.43 42.74
C ARG A 679 49.96 19.63 41.57
N GLN A 680 50.42 20.21 40.47
CA GLN A 680 49.57 20.40 39.26
C GLN A 680 49.15 19.04 38.70
N ILE A 681 50.07 18.07 38.66
CA ILE A 681 49.81 16.66 38.36
C ILE A 681 48.74 16.06 39.29
N GLN A 682 48.84 16.25 40.61
CA GLN A 682 47.84 15.74 41.56
C GLN A 682 46.44 16.38 41.37
N ILE A 683 46.39 17.67 41.00
CA ILE A 683 45.14 18.36 40.66
C ILE A 683 44.55 17.76 39.38
N LEU A 684 45.34 17.62 38.30
CA LEU A 684 44.91 16.99 37.05
C LEU A 684 44.45 15.55 37.27
N GLN A 685 45.14 14.76 38.09
CA GLN A 685 44.73 13.39 38.48
C GLN A 685 43.42 13.36 39.27
N LYS A 686 43.06 14.42 40.00
CA LYS A 686 41.75 14.54 40.65
C LYS A 686 40.67 14.83 39.61
N GLU A 687 40.91 15.79 38.71
CA GLU A 687 39.98 16.12 37.62
C GLU A 687 39.77 14.95 36.65
N ILE A 688 40.82 14.19 36.32
CA ILE A 688 40.74 12.98 35.50
C ILE A 688 39.84 11.93 36.17
N ARG A 689 39.96 11.72 37.48
CA ARG A 689 39.07 10.80 38.22
C ARG A 689 37.62 11.27 38.26
N GLU A 690 37.38 12.58 38.37
CA GLU A 690 36.03 13.16 38.30
C GLU A 690 35.41 12.97 36.91
N VAL A 691 36.19 13.18 35.83
CA VAL A 691 35.73 12.90 34.45
C VAL A 691 35.48 11.41 34.22
N ILE A 692 36.34 10.51 34.70
CA ILE A 692 36.12 9.06 34.61
C ILE A 692 34.83 8.64 35.32
N ALA A 693 34.54 9.19 36.50
CA ALA A 693 33.30 8.91 37.22
C ALA A 693 32.05 9.33 36.42
N LEU A 694 32.07 10.54 35.84
CA LEU A 694 31.00 11.03 34.96
C LEU A 694 30.85 10.16 33.69
N VAL A 695 31.96 9.73 33.09
CA VAL A 695 31.96 8.79 31.95
C VAL A 695 31.32 7.46 32.33
N THR A 696 31.62 6.91 33.51
CA THR A 696 30.98 5.66 33.98
C THR A 696 29.49 5.83 34.26
N GLU A 697 29.07 6.95 34.88
CA GLU A 697 27.67 7.26 35.13
C GLU A 697 26.87 7.40 33.82
N LYS A 698 27.41 8.10 32.82
CA LYS A 698 26.78 8.25 31.51
C LYS A 698 26.70 6.92 30.75
N LYS A 699 27.71 6.07 30.85
CA LYS A 699 27.65 4.71 30.30
C LYS A 699 26.54 3.87 30.94
N THR A 700 26.38 3.91 32.26
CA THR A 700 25.28 3.17 32.92
C THR A 700 23.90 3.66 32.49
N ILE A 701 23.70 4.97 32.33
CA ILE A 701 22.44 5.52 31.83
C ILE A 701 22.18 5.10 30.37
N ILE A 702 23.20 5.11 29.50
CA ILE A 702 23.06 4.64 28.12
C ILE A 702 22.62 3.16 28.08
N THR A 703 23.25 2.29 28.88
CA THR A 703 22.85 0.86 28.94
C THR A 703 21.45 0.64 29.52
N GLU A 704 20.97 1.51 30.41
CA GLU A 704 19.58 1.45 30.92
C GLU A 704 18.57 1.88 29.84
N LEU A 705 18.88 2.91 29.05
CA LEU A 705 18.04 3.37 27.94
C LEU A 705 18.02 2.38 26.78
N GLU A 706 19.14 1.71 26.48
CA GLU A 706 19.21 0.65 25.47
C GLU A 706 18.31 -0.53 25.82
N LEU A 707 18.26 -0.92 27.10
CA LEU A 707 17.34 -1.94 27.62
C LEU A 707 15.86 -1.48 27.65
N GLU A 708 15.56 -0.18 27.65
CA GLU A 708 14.18 0.31 27.47
C GLU A 708 13.78 0.34 25.99
N ILE A 709 14.71 0.63 25.07
CA ILE A 709 14.51 0.55 23.61
C ILE A 709 14.21 -0.90 23.22
N GLU A 710 15.04 -1.87 23.61
CA GLU A 710 14.86 -3.31 23.32
C GLU A 710 13.46 -3.80 23.71
N LYS A 711 12.96 -3.42 24.90
CA LYS A 711 11.60 -3.76 25.37
C LYS A 711 10.48 -3.06 24.61
N CYS A 712 10.75 -1.90 24.04
CA CYS A 712 9.79 -1.22 23.15
C CYS A 712 9.74 -1.93 21.80
N ASP A 713 10.88 -2.38 21.28
CA ASP A 713 10.97 -3.10 20.00
C ASP A 713 10.31 -4.49 20.11
N GLU A 714 10.56 -5.27 21.17
CA GLU A 714 9.83 -6.51 21.48
C GLU A 714 8.29 -6.28 21.50
N ARG A 715 7.87 -5.14 22.06
CA ARG A 715 6.45 -4.78 22.17
C ARG A 715 5.85 -4.38 20.82
N ILE A 716 6.63 -3.74 19.95
CA ILE A 716 6.25 -3.38 18.58
C ILE A 716 6.15 -4.65 17.73
N GLU A 717 7.14 -5.55 17.78
CA GLU A 717 7.14 -6.81 17.05
C GLU A 717 5.91 -7.67 17.39
N PHE A 718 5.59 -7.80 18.69
CA PHE A 718 4.37 -8.48 19.14
C PHE A 718 3.08 -7.88 18.55
N LEU A 719 2.99 -6.54 18.47
CA LEU A 719 1.84 -5.86 17.89
C LEU A 719 1.78 -6.02 16.36
N VAL A 720 2.92 -6.01 15.67
CA VAL A 720 3.00 -6.26 14.21
C VAL A 720 2.58 -7.69 13.86
N ILE A 721 2.99 -8.69 14.63
CA ILE A 721 2.52 -10.07 14.48
C ILE A 721 1.00 -10.12 14.67
N ARG A 722 0.47 -9.45 15.70
CA ARG A 722 -0.98 -9.44 15.96
C ARG A 722 -1.79 -8.73 14.87
N ILE A 723 -1.26 -7.68 14.23
CA ILE A 723 -1.90 -7.04 13.08
C ILE A 723 -1.98 -8.01 11.90
N ARG A 724 -0.88 -8.71 11.57
CA ARG A 724 -0.86 -9.73 10.49
C ARG A 724 -1.85 -10.87 10.74
N GLU A 725 -2.05 -11.30 12.00
CA GLU A 725 -3.10 -12.28 12.34
C GLU A 725 -4.50 -11.77 12.00
N LEU A 726 -4.80 -10.50 12.29
CA LEU A 726 -6.08 -9.87 12.00
C LEU A 726 -6.28 -9.62 10.50
N ASP A 727 -5.24 -9.22 9.77
CA ASP A 727 -5.29 -9.06 8.31
C ASP A 727 -5.63 -10.38 7.60
N ASN A 728 -5.06 -11.50 8.08
CA ASN A 728 -5.40 -12.84 7.59
C ASN A 728 -6.87 -13.21 7.89
N GLU A 729 -7.37 -12.89 9.09
CA GLU A 729 -8.77 -13.12 9.46
C GLU A 729 -9.73 -12.27 8.59
N ILE A 730 -9.39 -11.01 8.33
CA ILE A 730 -10.13 -10.14 7.39
C ILE A 730 -10.12 -10.75 5.98
N HIS A 731 -8.98 -11.25 5.50
CA HIS A 731 -8.88 -11.89 4.18
C HIS A 731 -9.75 -13.15 4.06
N GLU A 732 -9.76 -14.02 5.08
CA GLU A 732 -10.67 -15.17 5.12
C GLU A 732 -12.15 -14.75 5.10
N LEU A 733 -12.52 -13.70 5.84
CA LEU A 733 -13.87 -13.15 5.84
C LEU A 733 -14.26 -12.56 4.48
N THR A 734 -13.34 -11.87 3.78
CA THR A 734 -13.55 -11.36 2.41
C THR A 734 -13.83 -12.50 1.43
N ILE A 735 -13.05 -13.57 1.46
CA ILE A 735 -13.29 -14.77 0.63
C ILE A 735 -14.69 -15.36 0.90
N ILE A 736 -15.14 -15.37 2.16
CA ILE A 736 -16.48 -15.85 2.53
C ILE A 736 -17.58 -14.92 2.01
N LEU A 737 -17.36 -13.60 1.98
CA LEU A 737 -18.30 -12.63 1.41
C LEU A 737 -18.43 -12.79 -0.10
N ASP A 738 -17.32 -12.87 -0.84
CA ASP A 738 -17.33 -13.07 -2.30
C ASP A 738 -18.07 -14.36 -2.70
N GLN A 739 -17.86 -15.45 -1.96
CA GLN A 739 -18.60 -16.71 -2.17
C GLN A 739 -20.10 -16.57 -1.90
N ARG A 740 -20.50 -15.71 -0.96
CA ARG A 740 -21.92 -15.43 -0.68
C ARG A 740 -22.52 -14.53 -1.76
N GLU A 741 -21.82 -13.51 -2.23
CA GLU A 741 -22.27 -12.67 -3.34
C GLU A 741 -22.42 -13.47 -4.64
N MET A 742 -21.49 -14.37 -4.95
CA MET A 742 -21.59 -15.25 -6.11
C MET A 742 -22.86 -16.12 -6.04
N ARG A 743 -23.17 -16.70 -4.87
CA ARG A 743 -24.43 -17.44 -4.66
C ARG A 743 -25.68 -16.56 -4.74
N LEU A 744 -25.62 -15.32 -4.25
CA LEU A 744 -26.72 -14.36 -4.40
C LEU A 744 -26.94 -14.02 -5.88
N ARG A 745 -25.86 -13.89 -6.67
CA ARG A 745 -25.92 -13.68 -8.12
C ARG A 745 -26.57 -14.89 -8.83
N GLU A 746 -26.11 -16.11 -8.55
CA GLU A 746 -26.71 -17.36 -9.06
C GLU A 746 -28.21 -17.45 -8.73
N LEU A 747 -28.59 -17.21 -7.47
CA LEU A 747 -29.99 -17.20 -7.05
C LEU A 747 -30.80 -16.08 -7.73
N SER A 748 -30.21 -14.90 -7.91
CA SER A 748 -30.85 -13.78 -8.62
C SER A 748 -31.05 -14.08 -10.11
N GLU A 749 -30.18 -14.87 -10.74
CA GLU A 749 -30.33 -15.29 -12.14
C GLU A 749 -31.40 -16.38 -12.29
N ILE A 750 -31.52 -17.28 -11.31
CA ILE A 750 -32.58 -18.30 -11.26
C ILE A 750 -33.96 -17.65 -11.05
N ILE A 751 -34.06 -16.67 -10.16
CA ILE A 751 -35.31 -15.94 -9.87
C ILE A 751 -35.60 -14.89 -10.95
N GLY A 752 -34.55 -14.28 -11.51
CA GLY A 752 -34.59 -13.12 -12.39
C GLY A 752 -34.69 -13.43 -13.88
N ARG A 753 -34.91 -14.69 -14.28
CA ARG A 753 -35.49 -14.95 -15.61
C ARG A 753 -36.90 -14.35 -15.61
N PRO A 754 -37.16 -13.26 -16.35
CA PRO A 754 -38.53 -12.80 -16.49
C PRO A 754 -39.29 -13.93 -17.20
N GLN A 755 -40.25 -14.56 -16.51
CA GLN A 755 -41.31 -15.22 -17.24
C GLN A 755 -41.89 -14.15 -18.18
N PRO A 756 -42.07 -14.44 -19.48
CA PRO A 756 -42.57 -13.45 -20.42
C PRO A 756 -43.93 -12.99 -19.90
N VAL A 757 -43.96 -11.79 -19.34
CA VAL A 757 -45.15 -11.25 -18.66
C VAL A 757 -46.20 -11.13 -19.74
N GLU A 758 -47.19 -12.02 -19.70
CA GLU A 758 -48.21 -12.12 -20.75
C GLU A 758 -48.78 -10.71 -20.95
N VAL A 759 -48.82 -10.21 -22.18
CA VAL A 759 -49.25 -8.83 -22.42
C VAL A 759 -50.77 -8.78 -22.22
N HIS A 760 -51.20 -8.39 -21.01
CA HIS A 760 -52.56 -8.62 -20.51
C HIS A 760 -53.65 -7.81 -21.23
N TYR A 761 -53.31 -6.84 -22.09
CA TYR A 761 -54.28 -6.03 -22.82
C TYR A 761 -54.57 -6.55 -24.23
N LYS A 762 -55.71 -7.22 -24.41
CA LYS A 762 -56.17 -7.74 -25.72
C LYS A 762 -57.20 -6.78 -26.34
N ALA A 763 -56.79 -6.01 -27.35
CA ALA A 763 -57.67 -5.10 -28.08
C ALA A 763 -58.84 -5.82 -28.77
N VAL A 764 -60.01 -5.16 -28.79
CA VAL A 764 -61.17 -5.63 -29.54
C VAL A 764 -61.07 -5.17 -30.98
N LYS A 765 -60.79 -6.14 -31.87
CA LYS A 765 -60.65 -5.93 -33.32
C LYS A 765 -61.85 -5.15 -33.89
N GLY A 766 -61.56 -4.07 -34.60
CA GLY A 766 -62.55 -3.17 -35.22
C GLY A 766 -62.95 -1.94 -34.41
N ASP A 767 -62.38 -1.71 -33.22
CA ASP A 767 -62.38 -0.38 -32.59
C ASP A 767 -60.99 0.26 -32.73
N GLU A 768 -60.89 1.23 -33.66
CA GLU A 768 -59.64 1.95 -33.95
C GLU A 768 -59.02 2.60 -32.69
N VAL A 769 -59.85 3.07 -31.76
CA VAL A 769 -59.38 3.69 -30.50
C VAL A 769 -58.70 2.63 -29.62
N ASP A 770 -59.22 1.42 -29.63
CA ASP A 770 -58.78 0.28 -28.82
C ASP A 770 -57.50 -0.36 -29.37
N GLU A 771 -57.44 -0.52 -30.70
CA GLU A 771 -56.26 -1.00 -31.42
C GLU A 771 -55.09 -0.02 -31.29
N MET A 772 -55.35 1.30 -31.39
CA MET A 772 -54.33 2.30 -31.08
C MET A 772 -53.92 2.28 -29.61
N LEU A 773 -54.86 2.12 -28.67
CA LEU A 773 -54.55 2.14 -27.24
C LEU A 773 -53.63 0.98 -26.87
N ALA A 774 -53.88 -0.23 -27.37
CA ALA A 774 -53.06 -1.41 -27.08
C ALA A 774 -51.58 -1.22 -27.43
N GLN A 775 -51.27 -0.56 -28.56
CA GLN A 775 -49.88 -0.24 -28.95
C GLN A 775 -49.16 0.65 -27.93
N TYR A 776 -49.87 1.54 -27.23
CA TYR A 776 -49.30 2.35 -26.16
C TYR A 776 -49.26 1.64 -24.81
N LEU A 777 -49.98 0.52 -24.65
CA LEU A 777 -50.05 -0.24 -23.39
C LEU A 777 -49.03 -1.39 -23.29
N GLU A 778 -48.35 -1.76 -24.38
CA GLU A 778 -47.30 -2.81 -24.35
C GLU A 778 -46.18 -2.52 -23.33
N ASN A 779 -45.90 -1.24 -23.04
CA ASN A 779 -44.90 -0.80 -22.06
C ASN A 779 -45.54 -0.08 -20.85
N CYS A 780 -46.83 -0.25 -20.59
CA CYS A 780 -47.54 0.44 -19.51
C CYS A 780 -47.57 -0.40 -18.21
N PRO A 781 -46.94 0.07 -17.11
CA PRO A 781 -46.93 -0.66 -15.83
C PRO A 781 -48.26 -0.59 -15.06
N VAL A 782 -49.26 0.16 -15.56
CA VAL A 782 -50.58 0.30 -14.93
C VAL A 782 -51.60 -0.58 -15.64
N PRO A 783 -52.41 -1.39 -14.92
CA PRO A 783 -53.48 -2.17 -15.53
C PRO A 783 -54.60 -1.29 -16.10
N VAL A 784 -55.09 -1.68 -17.28
CA VAL A 784 -56.15 -0.97 -18.01
C VAL A 784 -57.30 -1.90 -18.39
N LYS A 785 -58.55 -1.49 -18.12
CA LYS A 785 -59.78 -2.26 -18.43
C LYS A 785 -60.71 -1.43 -19.31
N ARG A 786 -61.22 -1.99 -20.41
CA ARG A 786 -62.12 -1.28 -21.34
C ARG A 786 -63.56 -1.27 -20.81
N LEU A 787 -64.19 -0.09 -20.77
CA LEU A 787 -65.61 0.08 -20.41
C LEU A 787 -66.51 0.28 -21.64
N GLY A 788 -65.93 0.46 -22.82
CA GLY A 788 -66.63 0.66 -24.09
C GLY A 788 -66.97 2.13 -24.38
N GLY A 789 -67.33 2.42 -25.63
CA GLY A 789 -67.70 3.78 -26.07
C GLY A 789 -66.58 4.82 -25.92
N GLY A 790 -65.31 4.41 -26.02
CA GLY A 790 -64.14 5.24 -25.75
C GLY A 790 -63.79 5.43 -24.27
N PHE A 791 -64.50 4.79 -23.34
CA PHE A 791 -64.16 4.82 -21.91
C PHE A 791 -63.30 3.62 -21.48
N TYR A 792 -62.36 3.91 -20.59
CA TYR A 792 -61.41 2.95 -20.01
C TYR A 792 -61.23 3.24 -18.52
N ILE A 793 -60.84 2.23 -17.74
CA ILE A 793 -60.26 2.40 -16.41
C ILE A 793 -58.74 2.28 -16.56
N PHE A 794 -58.00 3.30 -16.16
CA PHE A 794 -56.55 3.33 -16.06
C PHE A 794 -56.18 3.38 -14.57
N GLY A 795 -55.72 2.25 -14.03
CA GLY A 795 -55.51 2.08 -12.59
C GLY A 795 -56.79 2.35 -11.79
N THR A 796 -56.82 3.44 -11.01
CA THR A 796 -58.02 3.81 -10.22
C THR A 796 -58.92 4.86 -10.87
N ARG A 797 -58.58 5.35 -12.08
CA ARG A 797 -59.30 6.44 -12.77
C ARG A 797 -60.07 5.96 -13.99
N LYS A 798 -61.31 6.43 -14.16
CA LYS A 798 -62.01 6.35 -15.44
C LYS A 798 -61.54 7.47 -16.37
N ILE A 799 -61.10 7.10 -17.56
CA ILE A 799 -60.63 7.99 -18.62
C ILE A 799 -61.50 7.86 -19.87
N TYR A 800 -61.48 8.88 -20.72
CA TYR A 800 -62.11 8.86 -22.05
C TYR A 800 -61.05 9.11 -23.11
N ALA A 801 -60.86 8.17 -24.02
CA ALA A 801 -59.92 8.26 -25.13
C ALA A 801 -60.66 8.36 -26.47
N LYS A 802 -60.08 9.12 -27.40
CA LYS A 802 -60.60 9.28 -28.77
C LYS A 802 -59.44 9.59 -29.72
N ILE A 803 -59.58 9.21 -30.98
CA ILE A 803 -58.65 9.63 -32.04
C ILE A 803 -59.00 11.05 -32.50
N MET A 804 -58.02 11.95 -32.48
CA MET A 804 -58.09 13.28 -33.07
C MET A 804 -56.88 13.50 -33.97
N ASN A 805 -57.12 13.87 -35.24
CA ASN A 805 -56.08 14.08 -36.26
C ASN A 805 -55.10 12.89 -36.38
N GLY A 806 -55.61 11.65 -36.32
CA GLY A 806 -54.81 10.42 -36.39
C GLY A 806 -53.97 10.13 -35.14
N LYS A 807 -54.14 10.88 -34.04
CA LYS A 807 -53.45 10.65 -32.77
C LYS A 807 -54.43 10.29 -31.67
N LEU A 808 -54.07 9.34 -30.83
CA LEU A 808 -54.86 8.94 -29.67
C LEU A 808 -54.70 9.97 -28.54
N VAL A 809 -55.81 10.55 -28.09
CA VAL A 809 -55.83 11.56 -27.03
C VAL A 809 -56.82 11.20 -25.92
N VAL A 810 -56.45 11.53 -24.68
CA VAL A 810 -57.23 11.30 -23.46
C VAL A 810 -57.80 12.62 -22.95
N ARG A 811 -59.08 12.65 -22.59
CA ARG A 811 -59.74 13.83 -22.00
C ARG A 811 -59.24 14.05 -20.58
N VAL A 812 -58.66 15.21 -20.30
CA VAL A 812 -58.16 15.60 -18.95
C VAL A 812 -58.56 17.03 -18.61
N GLY A 813 -59.26 17.23 -17.47
CA GLY A 813 -59.50 18.50 -16.78
C GLY A 813 -60.23 19.65 -17.52
N GLY A 814 -60.31 19.62 -18.85
CA GLY A 814 -60.69 20.76 -19.70
C GLY A 814 -60.16 20.64 -21.12
N GLY A 815 -59.04 19.92 -21.32
CA GLY A 815 -58.40 19.67 -22.62
C GLY A 815 -58.40 18.19 -23.05
N TYR A 816 -57.62 17.91 -24.09
CA TYR A 816 -57.23 16.57 -24.52
C TYR A 816 -55.70 16.51 -24.53
N MET A 817 -55.12 15.46 -23.97
CA MET A 817 -53.68 15.25 -23.86
C MET A 817 -53.28 13.97 -24.61
N PHE A 818 -52.06 13.88 -25.15
CA PHE A 818 -51.64 12.68 -25.86
C PHE A 818 -51.51 11.49 -24.91
N ILE A 819 -51.85 10.28 -25.40
CA ILE A 819 -51.82 9.07 -24.57
C ILE A 819 -50.43 8.77 -23.98
N SER A 820 -49.35 9.04 -24.71
CA SER A 820 -47.96 8.87 -24.24
C SER A 820 -47.64 9.79 -23.05
N GLU A 821 -48.03 11.06 -23.15
CA GLU A 821 -47.90 12.07 -22.10
C GLU A 821 -48.80 11.76 -20.90
N PHE A 822 -50.00 11.22 -21.15
CA PHE A 822 -50.91 10.73 -20.11
C PHE A 822 -50.32 9.57 -19.32
N ILE A 823 -49.75 8.56 -20.00
CA ILE A 823 -49.11 7.43 -19.35
C ILE A 823 -47.92 7.92 -18.51
N ALA A 824 -47.02 8.74 -19.07
CA ALA A 824 -45.88 9.28 -18.33
C ALA A 824 -46.30 10.08 -17.08
N THR A 825 -47.33 10.92 -17.18
CA THR A 825 -47.79 11.78 -16.08
C THR A 825 -48.55 11.03 -14.98
N TYR A 826 -49.30 9.97 -15.34
CA TYR A 826 -50.22 9.31 -14.40
C TYR A 826 -49.85 7.87 -14.04
N SER A 827 -48.76 7.30 -14.57
CA SER A 827 -48.35 5.94 -14.21
C SER A 827 -47.99 5.80 -12.73
N GLU A 828 -46.92 6.47 -12.28
CA GLU A 828 -46.43 6.33 -10.89
C GLU A 828 -47.50 6.67 -9.83
N PRO A 829 -48.31 7.76 -9.97
CA PRO A 829 -49.36 8.07 -9.01
C PRO A 829 -50.50 7.04 -8.95
N GLU A 830 -50.73 6.27 -10.02
CA GLU A 830 -51.72 5.19 -10.02
C GLU A 830 -51.13 3.87 -9.51
N ILE A 831 -49.85 3.55 -9.82
CA ILE A 831 -49.15 2.41 -9.19
C ILE A 831 -49.15 2.57 -7.67
N ALA A 832 -48.71 3.71 -7.14
CA ALA A 832 -48.64 3.96 -5.70
C ALA A 832 -50.01 3.79 -5.00
N LYS A 833 -51.12 4.13 -5.67
CA LYS A 833 -52.48 3.87 -5.17
C LYS A 833 -52.83 2.38 -5.23
N LEU A 834 -52.53 1.70 -6.32
CA LEU A 834 -52.81 0.29 -6.50
C LEU A 834 -52.00 -0.58 -5.52
N THR A 835 -50.70 -0.31 -5.32
CA THR A 835 -49.87 -1.00 -4.30
C THR A 835 -50.47 -0.84 -2.91
N LYS A 836 -50.95 0.37 -2.56
CA LYS A 836 -51.61 0.63 -1.28
C LYS A 836 -52.96 -0.10 -1.15
N ILE A 837 -53.71 -0.24 -2.24
CA ILE A 837 -54.96 -1.00 -2.28
C ILE A 837 -54.69 -2.51 -2.18
N ALA A 838 -53.73 -3.04 -2.93
CA ALA A 838 -53.32 -4.44 -2.89
C ALA A 838 -52.84 -4.84 -1.48
N SER A 839 -51.97 -4.04 -0.88
CA SER A 839 -51.50 -4.22 0.50
C SER A 839 -52.64 -4.20 1.53
N ASN A 840 -53.62 -3.29 1.37
CA ASN A 840 -54.81 -3.24 2.25
C ASN A 840 -55.76 -4.45 2.06
N LEU A 841 -55.79 -5.06 0.87
CA LEU A 841 -56.64 -6.21 0.55
C LEU A 841 -55.92 -7.56 0.75
N GLY A 842 -54.63 -7.56 1.04
CA GLY A 842 -53.82 -8.78 1.16
C GLY A 842 -53.56 -9.50 -0.18
N VAL A 843 -53.59 -8.76 -1.28
CA VAL A 843 -53.34 -9.29 -2.63
C VAL A 843 -51.86 -9.08 -2.98
N GLU A 844 -51.16 -10.15 -3.37
CA GLU A 844 -49.71 -10.10 -3.65
C GLU A 844 -49.35 -9.38 -4.95
N SER A 845 -50.27 -9.36 -5.93
CA SER A 845 -50.07 -8.72 -7.24
C SER A 845 -51.10 -7.62 -7.52
N ILE A 846 -50.66 -6.51 -8.10
CA ILE A 846 -51.53 -5.41 -8.56
C ILE A 846 -52.45 -5.86 -9.72
N TRP A 847 -52.04 -6.87 -10.48
CA TRP A 847 -52.78 -7.37 -11.65
C TRP A 847 -53.99 -8.22 -11.27
N ASP A 848 -54.05 -8.75 -10.05
CA ASP A 848 -55.15 -9.56 -9.53
C ASP A 848 -56.30 -8.69 -8.94
N LEU A 849 -56.17 -7.37 -8.97
CA LEU A 849 -57.20 -6.44 -8.49
C LEU A 849 -58.34 -6.28 -9.51
N ASP A 850 -59.59 -6.58 -9.12
CA ASP A 850 -60.73 -6.22 -9.95
C ASP A 850 -60.98 -4.70 -9.92
N LEU A 851 -60.47 -4.04 -10.96
CA LEU A 851 -60.59 -2.60 -11.16
C LEU A 851 -62.04 -2.10 -11.26
N GLU A 852 -63.00 -2.95 -11.65
CA GLU A 852 -64.41 -2.54 -11.68
C GLU A 852 -64.99 -2.47 -10.26
N GLU A 853 -64.77 -3.48 -9.43
CA GLU A 853 -65.25 -3.48 -8.04
C GLU A 853 -64.66 -2.29 -7.25
N LEU A 854 -63.35 -2.03 -7.41
CA LEU A 854 -62.68 -0.87 -6.80
C LEU A 854 -63.23 0.48 -7.26
N PHE A 855 -63.71 0.57 -8.50
CA PHE A 855 -64.30 1.80 -9.04
C PHE A 855 -65.75 2.00 -8.55
N PHE A 856 -66.57 0.95 -8.55
CA PHE A 856 -67.99 1.04 -8.17
C PHE A 856 -68.22 1.13 -6.66
N ASN A 857 -67.38 0.51 -5.82
CA ASN A 857 -67.57 0.52 -4.35
C ASN A 857 -67.36 1.89 -3.67
N LYS A 858 -66.88 2.93 -4.39
CA LYS A 858 -66.82 4.31 -3.86
C LYS A 858 -68.16 5.06 -3.91
N GLY A 859 -69.23 4.47 -4.44
CA GLY A 859 -70.50 5.14 -4.74
C GLY A 859 -71.51 5.33 -3.59
N GLY A 860 -71.24 4.90 -2.35
CA GLY A 860 -72.36 4.65 -1.41
C GLY A 860 -72.12 4.78 0.11
N ALA A 861 -71.67 5.94 0.61
CA ALA A 861 -72.10 6.49 1.92
C ALA A 861 -71.42 7.83 2.26
N SER A 862 -72.13 8.96 2.12
CA SER A 862 -71.75 10.19 2.84
C SER A 862 -72.03 10.02 4.34
N PRO A 863 -71.10 10.37 5.25
CA PRO A 863 -71.32 10.25 6.69
C PRO A 863 -72.36 11.28 7.16
N LYS A 864 -73.62 10.83 7.31
CA LYS A 864 -74.67 11.67 7.89
C LYS A 864 -74.51 11.76 9.41
N THR A 865 -74.40 12.99 9.89
CA THR A 865 -74.55 13.36 11.29
C THR A 865 -75.89 12.88 11.85
N SER A 866 -75.88 12.14 12.95
CA SER A 866 -77.08 11.90 13.77
C SER A 866 -76.76 12.06 15.26
N ALA A 867 -77.56 12.90 15.91
CA ALA A 867 -77.58 13.08 17.36
C ALA A 867 -78.79 12.36 17.96
N LEU A 868 -78.79 12.20 19.30
CA LEU A 868 -79.89 11.70 20.16
C LEU A 868 -80.28 10.21 19.93
N ASP A 869 -80.43 9.33 20.93
CA ASP A 869 -80.60 9.44 22.39
C ASP A 869 -80.77 7.99 22.97
N LYS A 870 -80.76 7.88 24.31
CA LYS A 870 -81.26 6.78 25.17
C LYS A 870 -80.38 5.54 25.45
N SER A 871 -79.91 5.52 26.69
CA SER A 871 -79.42 4.37 27.46
C SER A 871 -80.48 3.25 27.65
N PRO A 872 -80.09 2.09 28.20
CA PRO A 872 -80.36 1.93 29.64
C PRO A 872 -79.27 1.23 30.49
N ARG A 873 -79.16 1.75 31.71
CA ARG A 873 -78.66 1.19 32.98
C ARG A 873 -78.24 -0.30 33.06
N GLY A 874 -77.03 -0.51 33.60
CA GLY A 874 -76.65 -1.70 34.39
C GLY A 874 -75.15 -2.02 34.28
N GLY A 875 -74.30 -2.01 35.32
CA GLY A 875 -74.52 -1.62 36.72
C GLY A 875 -73.81 -2.51 37.74
N ILE A 876 -72.47 -2.57 37.74
CA ILE A 876 -71.52 -3.05 38.79
C ILE A 876 -70.14 -2.50 38.36
N GLY A 877 -69.25 -1.94 39.20
CA GLY A 877 -69.38 -1.61 40.62
C GLY A 877 -68.05 -1.64 41.39
N VAL A 878 -67.12 -0.70 41.16
CA VAL A 878 -66.00 -0.41 42.09
C VAL A 878 -65.73 1.09 42.09
N GLY A 879 -65.66 1.72 43.26
CA GLY A 879 -65.40 3.15 43.37
C GLY A 879 -64.31 3.48 44.38
N SER A 880 -63.55 4.54 44.07
CA SER A 880 -62.77 5.40 44.98
C SER A 880 -61.70 4.75 45.89
N PHE A 881 -60.50 5.35 45.95
CA PHE A 881 -60.10 6.23 47.05
C PHE A 881 -58.67 6.80 46.88
N LYS A 882 -58.53 8.12 47.11
CA LYS A 882 -57.36 8.87 47.60
C LYS A 882 -55.92 8.41 47.28
N LYS A 883 -55.08 9.37 46.88
CA LYS A 883 -53.94 9.79 47.71
C LYS A 883 -53.47 11.23 47.42
N SER A 884 -52.88 11.86 48.44
CA SER A 884 -52.32 13.22 48.39
C SER A 884 -51.13 13.33 49.35
N LYS A 885 -50.21 14.26 49.07
CA LYS A 885 -49.25 14.92 49.99
C LYS A 885 -47.96 14.18 50.45
N LYS A 886 -46.84 14.90 50.18
CA LYS A 886 -45.73 15.32 51.09
C LYS A 886 -44.54 14.39 51.43
N GLY A 887 -43.35 14.99 51.34
CA GLY A 887 -42.04 14.62 51.95
C GLY A 887 -40.92 14.97 50.95
N LYS A 888 -39.94 15.88 51.14
CA LYS A 888 -38.89 16.03 52.20
C LYS A 888 -38.10 14.74 52.43
N THR A 889 -36.76 14.67 52.45
CA THR A 889 -35.66 15.69 52.57
C THR A 889 -34.31 15.02 52.28
N GLY A 890 -33.24 15.75 51.91
CA GLY A 890 -31.86 15.21 52.01
C GLY A 890 -30.77 15.96 51.23
N ASN A 891 -30.11 16.94 51.87
CA ASN A 891 -28.80 17.45 51.43
C ASN A 891 -27.67 16.65 52.09
N PHE A 892 -26.53 16.48 51.40
CA PHE A 892 -25.22 16.46 52.03
C PHE A 892 -24.17 17.07 51.08
N ALA A 893 -23.07 17.61 51.61
CA ALA A 893 -22.12 18.50 50.91
C ALA A 893 -20.65 18.16 51.25
N MET A 894 -19.69 19.01 50.78
CA MET A 894 -18.21 18.89 50.87
C MET A 894 -17.61 17.92 49.83
N ASN A 895 -16.47 18.12 49.13
CA ASN A 895 -15.42 19.16 49.00
C ASN A 895 -14.71 18.97 47.62
N GLY A 896 -13.80 19.82 47.11
CA GLY A 896 -13.35 21.15 47.53
C GLY A 896 -11.89 21.50 47.15
N SER A 897 -11.67 22.45 46.21
CA SER A 897 -10.34 22.98 45.77
C SER A 897 -9.53 22.03 44.84
N LYS A 898 -8.64 22.44 43.92
CA LYS A 898 -7.95 23.72 43.60
C LYS A 898 -7.60 23.80 42.09
N ARG A 899 -7.50 25.01 41.54
CA ARG A 899 -6.74 25.28 40.29
C ARG A 899 -5.24 25.40 40.60
N PRO A 900 -4.31 25.00 39.72
CA PRO A 900 -2.98 25.58 39.67
C PRO A 900 -3.04 26.94 38.97
N LYS A 901 -2.41 27.96 39.58
CA LYS A 901 -2.08 29.23 38.92
C LYS A 901 -0.58 29.27 38.68
N THR A 902 -0.19 29.75 37.51
CA THR A 902 1.01 30.55 37.21
C THR A 902 2.13 30.59 38.25
N PHE A 903 3.33 30.16 37.87
CA PHE A 903 4.57 30.56 38.54
C PHE A 903 5.44 31.41 37.60
N LYS A 904 6.00 32.50 38.12
CA LYS A 904 6.98 33.39 37.46
C LYS A 904 7.99 33.83 38.51
N GLY A 905 9.27 33.85 38.14
CA GLY A 905 10.40 34.21 38.99
C GLY A 905 10.98 33.00 39.73
N GLY A 906 12.29 32.83 39.86
CA GLY A 906 13.38 33.70 39.39
C GLY A 906 14.43 33.93 40.48
N PHE A 907 15.58 33.27 40.34
CA PHE A 907 16.88 33.63 40.89
C PHE A 907 17.96 32.95 40.04
#